data_AF-A0A957Q031-F1
#
_entry.id   AF-A0A957Q031-F1
#
_cell.length_a   1.000
_cell.length_b   1.000
_cell.length_c   1.000
_cell.angle_alpha   90.00
_cell.angle_beta   90.00
_cell.angle_gamma   90.00
#
_symmetry.space_group_name_H-M   'P 1'
#
loop_
_entity.id
_entity.type
_entity.pdbx_description
1 polymer ?
#
loop_
_entity_poly.entity_id
_entity_poly.type
_entity_poly.pdbx_seq_one_letter_code
_entity_poly.pdbx_strand_id
1 'polypeptide(L)'
;EGEGESIEDVALSFLLSNGLIKPAPIRVGSKEFTEQLILGKLLVLLLRDAGFEAEDLTGAGGTALIRQMVEAGEIDVYPEYTGTATSVHHGIPVTALPTTAERAYVLAKSLDAPQGLTWLTPFAFNNTYTLLARQELIDEGIQTIDDLAVYMNANDAPLTICVEGEFYARPDGLDGLQTLYGFAFQEDNILVVETGDVYEKLRNGECDLAEGFSTDGRITAWNFVPLEDSLAFFPFYNPAPVVRQEVLDLHPEIAGLLNQLSGLLDEATMAALNAQVDIGPDGELASGDEASVEEVAYNFLRANRLVALPEIVVASTDATEGFQSILSNMLMLLLADAGYQPVAQTDLGGNLAVRTAMLNGEVDLYIETVTTALAEYHGLPVAALPTTSERAYALAQNLDRENDIVWLDLLPYAETTALVEGEELTTLGIASLDDLALYMIANDSPLAICMDNEFFGSELNGIEALQQLYGFAFEPDKILLMAEDELLAGLESGECDVAATNRLDAAARGYTILEDPLGFFLTSGSAPVMRKTILDQNPELGTVINGLVALLDAETISDLDRQVELGEDGEEESGDEHDAYTVARDFLVENELIEPPVEEPAVDEAAEEGAGSQSTERENPAVEETGTEAPPADATPTEGEGGGETGQTPSPPDSPALTQTSPSAEMLASASAGGGEGDAATASASSPGIAREPGIIIASMTDTEQQLMGTMMVTLLRSAGYPVVDRTASGTSPDLRAMLESGEIDLYPEFTGVALSLYHNIPPSALPTTADGAFSLVKDLDAALNIAWIRKASFDSTYGLAVSPAVAARGLRTLLDLTAAVQADPTALTICVDDDFFNDVELGLASLAELYEMKPSPESIVLLADDEIYRSLRDGTCDVGKISRTDARVGAWQLTVLDDPLGAFPNYSPAPVTRNEVLARYPEMEQRLAALGPLLTPEVITDLNAQIELGQDGEPATGDEASIAQVATTFLCENQLMGDCTVIDNVATTATVMPDGTAAPDVTTEITPVLAMIPITNVTPGEASTLDLLVNEAIAAEEAVAPTAEPVVVSPTEENDESRPADADITISTPATFGVNAREAANATATVVAILPRATTVQAIGRTVDSSWLQILTADGEVAWVFTAAVISNPDRIAQLPVVDPAE
;
A
#
# COMPACT_ATOMS: atom_id res chain seq x y z
N GLU A 1 -1.89 48.67 -44.25
CA GLU A 1 -3.03 47.75 -44.41
C GLU A 1 -2.50 46.40 -43.94
N GLY A 2 -2.45 46.12 -42.64
CA GLY A 2 -3.03 46.84 -41.51
C GLY A 2 -3.80 45.83 -40.68
N GLU A 3 -3.08 45.15 -39.78
CA GLU A 3 -3.65 44.07 -38.98
C GLU A 3 -4.86 44.56 -38.18
N GLY A 4 -5.95 43.82 -38.30
CA GLY A 4 -7.06 43.83 -37.37
C GLY A 4 -7.46 42.38 -37.17
N GLU A 5 -7.77 42.04 -35.92
CA GLU A 5 -8.34 40.74 -35.52
C GLU A 5 -9.51 40.37 -36.45
N SER A 6 -9.68 39.09 -36.75
CA SER A 6 -10.82 38.63 -37.54
C SER A 6 -12.13 38.80 -36.76
N ILE A 7 -13.26 38.72 -37.47
CA ILE A 7 -14.58 38.83 -36.83
C ILE A 7 -14.80 37.61 -35.91
N GLU A 8 -14.20 36.49 -36.30
CA GLU A 8 -14.10 35.24 -35.57
C GLU A 8 -13.28 35.39 -34.29
N ASP A 9 -12.08 35.98 -34.34
CA ASP A 9 -11.22 36.19 -33.14
C ASP A 9 -11.88 37.13 -32.12
N VAL A 10 -12.46 38.24 -32.59
CA VAL A 10 -13.17 39.21 -31.72
C VAL A 10 -14.40 38.56 -31.08
N ALA A 11 -15.09 37.67 -31.79
CA ALA A 11 -16.22 36.91 -31.24
C ALA A 11 -15.76 35.84 -30.24
N LEU A 12 -14.67 35.11 -30.54
CA LEU A 12 -14.06 34.10 -29.68
C LEU A 12 -13.59 34.73 -28.36
N SER A 13 -12.79 35.80 -28.44
CA SER A 13 -12.32 36.57 -27.28
C SER A 13 -13.49 37.11 -26.43
N PHE A 14 -14.55 37.63 -27.06
CA PHE A 14 -15.75 38.06 -26.33
C PHE A 14 -16.45 36.90 -25.62
N LEU A 15 -16.62 35.74 -26.26
CA LEU A 15 -17.29 34.59 -25.66
C LEU A 15 -16.49 33.99 -24.51
N LEU A 16 -15.16 33.88 -24.64
CA LEU A 16 -14.25 33.41 -23.60
C LEU A 16 -14.22 34.37 -22.40
N SER A 17 -13.99 35.66 -22.63
CA SER A 17 -13.91 36.69 -21.57
C SER A 17 -15.24 36.93 -20.81
N ASN A 18 -16.36 36.37 -21.29
CA ASN A 18 -17.66 36.40 -20.62
C ASN A 18 -18.11 35.01 -20.12
N GLY A 19 -17.25 33.98 -20.19
CA GLY A 19 -17.56 32.62 -19.73
C GLY A 19 -18.71 31.93 -20.51
N LEU A 20 -18.96 32.36 -21.75
CA LEU A 20 -20.08 31.88 -22.58
C LEU A 20 -19.74 30.60 -23.36
N ILE A 21 -18.45 30.25 -23.43
CA ILE A 21 -17.87 28.99 -23.91
C ILE A 21 -16.66 28.66 -23.03
N LYS A 22 -16.30 27.38 -22.90
CA LYS A 22 -14.96 26.99 -22.41
C LYS A 22 -13.90 27.26 -23.48
N PRO A 23 -12.62 27.49 -23.11
CA PRO A 23 -11.50 27.33 -24.04
C PRO A 23 -11.44 25.89 -24.58
N ALA A 24 -10.71 25.69 -25.68
CA ALA A 24 -10.31 24.36 -26.11
C ALA A 24 -9.23 23.81 -25.15
N PRO A 25 -9.12 22.48 -24.96
CA PRO A 25 -8.03 21.93 -24.18
C PRO A 25 -6.68 22.21 -24.84
N ILE A 26 -5.67 22.48 -24.03
CA ILE A 26 -4.28 22.61 -24.48
C ILE A 26 -3.74 21.20 -24.69
N ARG A 27 -3.36 20.88 -25.92
CA ARG A 27 -2.86 19.55 -26.27
C ARG A 27 -1.36 19.46 -26.06
N VAL A 28 -0.96 18.69 -25.06
CA VAL A 28 0.45 18.53 -24.68
C VAL A 28 0.99 17.26 -25.31
N GLY A 29 2.01 17.38 -26.15
CA GLY A 29 2.70 16.25 -26.77
C GLY A 29 4.09 16.00 -26.16
N SER A 30 4.63 14.82 -26.41
CA SER A 30 6.04 14.48 -26.22
C SER A 30 6.46 13.35 -27.16
N LYS A 31 7.75 13.12 -27.28
CA LYS A 31 8.29 11.91 -27.93
C LYS A 31 8.12 10.68 -27.04
N GLU A 32 8.32 9.51 -27.63
CA GLU A 32 8.05 8.18 -27.06
C GLU A 32 9.21 7.54 -26.27
N PHE A 33 9.98 8.36 -25.51
CA PHE A 33 11.06 7.86 -24.62
C PHE A 33 11.05 8.56 -23.26
N THR A 34 11.62 7.91 -22.23
CA THR A 34 11.51 8.27 -20.79
C THR A 34 11.61 9.76 -20.49
N GLU A 35 12.73 10.40 -20.80
CA GLU A 35 12.92 11.84 -20.55
C GLU A 35 11.81 12.70 -21.20
N GLN A 36 11.40 12.37 -22.43
CA GLN A 36 10.35 13.09 -23.13
C GLN A 36 8.98 12.87 -22.51
N LEU A 37 8.68 11.64 -22.07
CA LEU A 37 7.45 11.31 -21.37
C LEU A 37 7.37 12.08 -20.04
N ILE A 38 8.44 12.09 -19.24
CA ILE A 38 8.54 12.88 -17.99
C ILE A 38 8.39 14.38 -18.29
N LEU A 39 9.19 14.93 -19.21
CA LEU A 39 9.12 16.35 -19.57
C LEU A 39 7.74 16.76 -20.08
N GLY A 40 7.07 15.93 -20.88
CA GLY A 40 5.71 16.18 -21.37
C GLY A 40 4.69 16.15 -20.23
N LYS A 41 4.75 15.14 -19.37
CA LYS A 41 3.86 14.97 -18.22
C LYS A 41 4.00 16.11 -17.20
N LEU A 42 5.21 16.62 -16.99
CA LEU A 42 5.47 17.83 -16.20
C LEU A 42 4.69 19.05 -16.74
N LEU A 43 4.56 19.20 -18.08
CA LEU A 43 3.75 20.27 -18.66
C LEU A 43 2.24 19.99 -18.52
N VAL A 44 1.80 18.73 -18.65
CA VAL A 44 0.38 18.33 -18.45
C VAL A 44 -0.09 18.66 -17.03
N LEU A 45 0.63 18.17 -16.02
CA LEU A 45 0.25 18.30 -14.61
C LEU A 45 0.27 19.77 -14.17
N LEU A 46 1.32 20.51 -14.53
CA LEU A 46 1.47 21.93 -14.21
C LEU A 46 0.39 22.81 -14.88
N LEU A 47 -0.08 22.44 -16.08
CA LEU A 47 -1.23 23.10 -16.72
C LEU A 47 -2.56 22.79 -16.01
N ARG A 48 -2.77 21.53 -15.59
CA ARG A 48 -3.99 21.13 -14.87
C ARG A 48 -4.13 21.81 -13.52
N ASP A 49 -3.05 21.86 -12.73
CA ASP A 49 -3.00 22.57 -11.45
C ASP A 49 -3.32 24.06 -11.58
N ALA A 50 -2.75 24.72 -12.60
CA ALA A 50 -3.05 26.11 -12.94
C ALA A 50 -4.47 26.34 -13.51
N GLY A 51 -5.34 25.31 -13.52
CA GLY A 51 -6.74 25.39 -13.89
C GLY A 51 -7.03 25.28 -15.39
N PHE A 52 -6.08 24.82 -16.20
CA PHE A 52 -6.29 24.58 -17.63
C PHE A 52 -6.79 23.16 -17.91
N GLU A 53 -7.72 23.04 -18.85
CA GLU A 53 -8.04 21.78 -19.51
C GLU A 53 -6.81 21.35 -20.34
N ALA A 54 -6.06 20.33 -19.91
CA ALA A 54 -4.90 19.82 -20.65
C ALA A 54 -5.16 18.39 -21.16
N GLU A 55 -5.22 18.26 -22.48
CA GLU A 55 -5.34 16.98 -23.19
C GLU A 55 -3.94 16.36 -23.32
N ASP A 56 -3.78 15.18 -22.76
CA ASP A 56 -2.50 14.46 -22.71
C ASP A 56 -2.32 13.62 -23.97
N LEU A 57 -1.36 14.00 -24.79
CA LEU A 57 -0.90 13.30 -25.99
C LEU A 57 0.62 13.05 -25.89
N THR A 58 1.12 12.83 -24.68
CA THR A 58 2.50 12.37 -24.45
C THR A 58 2.72 11.00 -25.09
N GLY A 59 3.94 10.74 -25.56
CA GLY A 59 4.28 9.51 -26.26
C GLY A 59 3.67 9.34 -27.65
N ALA A 60 3.17 10.42 -28.29
CA ALA A 60 2.50 10.33 -29.60
C ALA A 60 3.44 10.06 -30.81
N GLY A 61 4.73 9.79 -30.58
CA GLY A 61 5.66 9.23 -31.56
C GLY A 61 7.05 9.88 -31.61
N GLY A 62 7.91 9.41 -32.51
CA GLY A 62 9.26 9.91 -32.72
C GLY A 62 9.35 11.36 -33.25
N THR A 63 10.58 11.87 -33.33
CA THR A 63 10.93 13.27 -33.65
C THR A 63 10.19 13.81 -34.87
N ALA A 64 10.07 13.01 -35.93
CA ALA A 64 9.45 13.44 -37.18
C ALA A 64 7.92 13.52 -37.11
N LEU A 65 7.25 12.72 -36.26
CA LEU A 65 5.79 12.70 -36.14
C LEU A 65 5.31 13.85 -35.26
N ILE A 66 5.90 14.02 -34.07
CA ILE A 66 5.58 15.12 -33.14
C ILE A 66 5.77 16.49 -33.82
N ARG A 67 6.80 16.64 -34.66
CA ARG A 67 7.01 17.86 -35.44
C ARG A 67 5.90 18.11 -36.47
N GLN A 68 5.41 17.08 -37.16
CA GLN A 68 4.26 17.21 -38.06
C GLN A 68 2.99 17.56 -37.29
N MET A 69 2.78 16.99 -36.11
CA MET A 69 1.60 17.26 -35.27
C MET A 69 1.58 18.72 -34.78
N VAL A 70 2.71 19.30 -34.34
CA VAL A 70 2.74 20.70 -33.89
C VAL A 70 2.60 21.71 -35.06
N GLU A 71 3.16 21.39 -36.23
CA GLU A 71 3.00 22.20 -37.44
C GLU A 71 1.57 22.11 -38.02
N ALA A 72 0.91 20.97 -37.89
CA ALA A 72 -0.50 20.77 -38.27
C ALA A 72 -1.49 21.38 -37.26
N GLY A 73 -1.03 21.66 -36.03
CA GLY A 73 -1.91 22.06 -34.92
C GLY A 73 -2.75 20.91 -34.36
N GLU A 74 -2.20 19.69 -34.36
CA GLU A 74 -2.73 18.50 -33.69
C GLU A 74 -2.27 18.42 -32.22
N ILE A 75 -1.07 18.93 -31.90
CA ILE A 75 -0.62 19.29 -30.55
C ILE A 75 -0.29 20.79 -30.47
N ASP A 76 -0.29 21.35 -29.27
CA ASP A 76 -0.14 22.79 -29.00
C ASP A 76 1.14 23.17 -28.26
N VAL A 77 1.66 22.26 -27.43
CA VAL A 77 2.96 22.41 -26.75
C VAL A 77 3.66 21.05 -26.64
N TYR A 78 4.99 21.03 -26.79
CA TYR A 78 5.83 19.86 -26.49
C TYR A 78 7.26 20.29 -26.13
N PRO A 79 8.08 19.43 -25.48
CA PRO A 79 9.50 19.72 -25.26
C PRO A 79 10.33 19.34 -26.51
N GLU A 80 11.09 20.28 -27.08
CA GLU A 80 11.99 20.03 -28.24
C GLU A 80 13.44 20.42 -27.93
N TYR A 81 14.38 19.71 -28.54
CA TYR A 81 15.81 19.92 -28.37
C TYR A 81 16.39 20.88 -29.40
N THR A 82 17.21 21.83 -28.95
CA THR A 82 17.83 22.85 -29.82
C THR A 82 18.64 22.24 -30.96
N GLY A 83 19.33 21.13 -30.71
CA GLY A 83 20.10 20.38 -31.70
C GLY A 83 19.20 19.89 -32.81
N THR A 84 18.32 18.93 -32.49
CA THR A 84 17.31 18.32 -33.38
C THR A 84 16.54 19.33 -34.23
N ALA A 85 16.10 20.45 -33.66
CA ALA A 85 15.44 21.50 -34.42
C ALA A 85 16.35 22.06 -35.53
N THR A 86 17.61 22.37 -35.21
CA THR A 86 18.55 22.93 -36.19
C THR A 86 19.11 21.91 -37.18
N SER A 87 19.41 20.69 -36.75
CA SER A 87 20.01 19.62 -37.57
C SER A 87 19.00 18.88 -38.44
N VAL A 88 17.90 18.40 -37.84
CA VAL A 88 16.89 17.56 -38.48
C VAL A 88 15.84 18.42 -39.17
N HIS A 89 15.07 19.22 -38.40
CA HIS A 89 13.91 19.95 -38.95
C HIS A 89 14.33 21.04 -39.95
N HIS A 90 15.44 21.73 -39.71
CA HIS A 90 15.98 22.78 -40.60
C HIS A 90 17.18 22.35 -41.47
N GLY A 91 17.63 21.09 -41.35
CA GLY A 91 18.64 20.51 -42.25
C GLY A 91 20.02 21.17 -42.21
N ILE A 92 20.41 21.83 -41.12
CA ILE A 92 21.71 22.52 -41.01
C ILE A 92 22.79 21.49 -40.68
N PRO A 93 23.85 21.33 -41.51
CA PRO A 93 24.92 20.37 -41.22
C PRO A 93 25.61 20.66 -39.88
N VAL A 94 25.92 19.62 -39.10
CA VAL A 94 26.50 19.74 -37.75
C VAL A 94 27.74 20.65 -37.71
N THR A 95 28.61 20.56 -38.72
CA THR A 95 29.82 21.41 -38.88
C THR A 95 29.56 22.91 -39.10
N ALA A 96 28.29 23.32 -39.24
CA ALA A 96 27.84 24.70 -39.33
C ALA A 96 27.00 25.16 -38.12
N LEU A 97 26.74 24.28 -37.14
CA LEU A 97 25.93 24.59 -35.96
C LEU A 97 26.69 25.43 -34.91
N PRO A 98 25.99 26.06 -33.95
CA PRO A 98 26.61 26.88 -32.92
C PRO A 98 27.24 26.05 -31.80
N THR A 99 28.54 26.26 -31.54
CA THR A 99 29.33 25.55 -30.52
C THR A 99 29.07 26.02 -29.07
N THR A 100 27.84 26.41 -28.73
CA THR A 100 27.42 26.89 -27.41
C THR A 100 25.89 26.83 -27.29
N ALA A 101 25.37 26.26 -26.20
CA ALA A 101 23.95 26.16 -25.84
C ALA A 101 23.10 27.41 -26.20
N GLU A 102 23.47 28.60 -25.72
CA GLU A 102 22.66 29.81 -25.88
C GLU A 102 22.55 30.24 -27.35
N ARG A 103 23.55 29.92 -28.17
CA ARG A 103 23.53 30.20 -29.61
C ARG A 103 22.79 29.12 -30.39
N ALA A 104 22.78 27.87 -29.93
CA ALA A 104 21.91 26.82 -30.48
C ALA A 104 20.44 27.17 -30.23
N TYR A 105 20.09 27.53 -28.99
CA TYR A 105 18.76 28.03 -28.62
C TYR A 105 18.32 29.25 -29.44
N VAL A 106 19.15 30.30 -29.52
CA VAL A 106 18.83 31.49 -30.33
C VAL A 106 18.67 31.15 -31.81
N LEU A 107 19.42 30.17 -32.34
CA LEU A 107 19.28 29.71 -33.72
C LEU A 107 17.95 28.98 -33.92
N ALA A 108 17.67 27.92 -33.15
CA ALA A 108 16.41 27.15 -33.23
C ALA A 108 15.18 28.06 -33.13
N LYS A 109 15.11 28.90 -32.09
CA LYS A 109 14.05 29.90 -31.89
C LYS A 109 13.89 30.88 -33.06
N SER A 110 14.97 31.25 -33.73
CA SER A 110 14.92 32.16 -34.89
C SER A 110 14.47 31.49 -36.19
N LEU A 111 14.61 30.17 -36.30
CA LEU A 111 14.22 29.35 -37.45
C LEU A 111 12.76 28.90 -37.36
N ASP A 112 12.26 28.68 -36.13
CA ASP A 112 10.91 28.21 -35.83
C ASP A 112 9.85 29.32 -35.69
N ALA A 113 10.22 30.52 -35.21
CA ALA A 113 9.28 31.64 -35.11
C ALA A 113 8.55 31.99 -36.43
N PRO A 114 9.17 31.93 -37.63
CA PRO A 114 8.46 32.09 -38.92
C PRO A 114 7.40 31.02 -39.23
N GLN A 115 7.41 29.89 -38.52
CA GLN A 115 6.43 28.80 -38.64
C GLN A 115 5.30 28.91 -37.60
N GLY A 116 5.32 29.94 -36.74
CA GLY A 116 4.36 30.09 -35.65
C GLY A 116 4.68 29.26 -34.41
N LEU A 117 5.94 28.82 -34.25
CA LEU A 117 6.40 28.03 -33.10
C LEU A 117 7.32 28.87 -32.21
N THR A 118 6.94 29.04 -30.94
CA THR A 118 7.63 29.88 -29.97
C THR A 118 8.24 29.04 -28.85
N TRP A 119 9.56 29.05 -28.83
CA TRP A 119 10.38 28.42 -27.80
C TRP A 119 10.30 29.23 -26.50
N LEU A 120 9.94 28.60 -25.39
CA LEU A 120 10.03 29.17 -24.02
C LEU A 120 11.49 29.12 -23.53
N THR A 121 11.74 29.27 -22.22
CA THR A 121 13.11 29.19 -21.67
C THR A 121 13.55 27.73 -21.64
N PRO A 122 14.77 27.40 -22.08
CA PRO A 122 15.25 26.02 -22.06
C PRO A 122 15.47 25.53 -20.63
N PHE A 123 15.40 24.22 -20.43
CA PHE A 123 15.83 23.57 -19.20
C PHE A 123 17.36 23.65 -19.06
N ALA A 124 17.88 23.55 -17.84
CA ALA A 124 19.28 23.81 -17.51
C ALA A 124 20.25 22.64 -17.84
N PHE A 125 19.82 21.70 -18.69
CA PHE A 125 20.57 20.51 -19.06
C PHE A 125 20.76 20.34 -20.57
N ASN A 126 21.74 19.55 -20.98
CA ASN A 126 22.01 19.19 -22.38
C ASN A 126 22.00 17.67 -22.52
N ASN A 127 20.91 17.10 -23.04
CA ASN A 127 20.85 15.67 -23.38
C ASN A 127 21.46 15.45 -24.77
N THR A 128 22.78 15.29 -24.81
CA THR A 128 23.50 14.94 -26.04
C THR A 128 23.61 13.43 -26.20
N TYR A 129 23.56 12.99 -27.45
CA TYR A 129 24.11 11.68 -27.80
C TYR A 129 25.59 11.59 -27.36
N THR A 130 26.01 10.39 -26.99
CA THR A 130 27.38 9.96 -26.74
C THR A 130 27.58 8.56 -27.36
N LEU A 131 28.84 8.10 -27.47
CA LEU A 131 29.11 6.67 -27.57
C LEU A 131 29.44 6.14 -26.17
N LEU A 132 28.82 5.03 -25.77
CA LEU A 132 29.04 4.32 -24.53
C LEU A 132 29.90 3.08 -24.79
N ALA A 133 30.82 2.82 -23.86
CA ALA A 133 31.68 1.64 -23.84
C ALA A 133 31.67 1.00 -22.44
N ARG A 134 31.93 -0.30 -22.36
CA ARG A 134 32.28 -0.96 -21.10
C ARG A 134 33.76 -0.77 -20.75
N GLN A 135 34.09 -0.98 -19.48
CA GLN A 135 35.44 -0.74 -18.93
C GLN A 135 36.54 -1.56 -19.64
N GLU A 136 36.25 -2.73 -20.22
CA GLU A 136 37.25 -3.52 -20.96
C GLU A 136 37.83 -2.74 -22.15
N LEU A 137 36.99 -2.00 -22.88
CA LEU A 137 37.39 -1.24 -24.06
C LEU A 137 38.21 0.01 -23.67
N ILE A 138 37.88 0.60 -22.52
CA ILE A 138 38.63 1.68 -21.87
C ILE A 138 40.02 1.19 -21.44
N ASP A 139 40.12 -0.05 -20.95
CA ASP A 139 41.37 -0.72 -20.54
C ASP A 139 42.24 -1.14 -21.74
N GLU A 140 41.65 -1.41 -22.92
CA GLU A 140 42.40 -1.50 -24.19
C GLU A 140 42.96 -0.14 -24.65
N GLY A 141 42.47 0.97 -24.08
CA GLY A 141 42.96 2.32 -24.29
C GLY A 141 42.10 3.19 -25.22
N ILE A 142 40.86 2.80 -25.48
CA ILE A 142 39.89 3.60 -26.25
C ILE A 142 39.15 4.52 -25.26
N GLN A 143 39.53 5.81 -25.21
CA GLN A 143 38.91 6.78 -24.28
C GLN A 143 38.21 7.94 -25.02
N THR A 144 38.57 8.15 -26.28
CA THR A 144 38.00 9.18 -27.15
C THR A 144 37.46 8.56 -28.44
N ILE A 145 36.58 9.26 -29.14
CA ILE A 145 36.10 8.81 -30.46
C ILE A 145 37.24 8.86 -31.50
N ASP A 146 38.28 9.69 -31.29
CA ASP A 146 39.53 9.64 -32.05
C ASP A 146 40.31 8.31 -31.82
N ASP A 147 40.39 7.80 -30.59
CA ASP A 147 41.05 6.51 -30.30
C ASP A 147 40.28 5.34 -30.93
N LEU A 148 38.95 5.38 -30.86
CA LEU A 148 38.07 4.42 -31.54
C LEU A 148 38.31 4.43 -33.05
N ALA A 149 38.35 5.62 -33.65
CA ALA A 149 38.64 5.79 -35.08
C ALA A 149 40.02 5.24 -35.46
N VAL A 150 41.04 5.41 -34.60
CA VAL A 150 42.38 4.82 -34.79
C VAL A 150 42.34 3.30 -34.68
N TYR A 151 41.61 2.73 -33.72
CA TYR A 151 41.49 1.28 -33.52
C TYR A 151 40.76 0.60 -34.69
N MET A 152 39.61 1.14 -35.10
CA MET A 152 38.80 0.60 -36.20
C MET A 152 39.58 0.60 -37.52
N ASN A 153 40.28 1.70 -37.83
CA ASN A 153 41.14 1.80 -39.01
C ASN A 153 42.41 0.91 -38.94
N ALA A 154 42.82 0.44 -37.76
CA ALA A 154 43.98 -0.44 -37.59
C ALA A 154 43.64 -1.94 -37.68
N ASN A 155 42.41 -2.32 -37.33
CA ASN A 155 42.02 -3.72 -37.07
C ASN A 155 40.93 -4.28 -38.00
N ASP A 156 40.65 -3.62 -39.13
CA ASP A 156 39.63 -4.03 -40.13
C ASP A 156 38.17 -3.89 -39.61
N ALA A 157 37.92 -2.82 -38.83
CA ALA A 157 36.62 -2.52 -38.20
C ALA A 157 36.01 -3.69 -37.41
N PRO A 158 36.69 -4.21 -36.36
CA PRO A 158 36.34 -5.49 -35.74
C PRO A 158 35.22 -5.40 -34.70
N LEU A 159 34.97 -4.20 -34.15
CA LEU A 159 34.01 -4.00 -33.05
C LEU A 159 32.57 -3.96 -33.56
N THR A 160 31.62 -4.30 -32.71
CA THR A 160 30.17 -4.14 -32.95
C THR A 160 29.61 -2.92 -32.21
N ILE A 161 28.48 -2.39 -32.68
CA ILE A 161 27.76 -1.27 -32.05
C ILE A 161 26.25 -1.50 -32.02
N CYS A 162 25.60 -1.20 -30.88
CA CYS A 162 24.14 -1.09 -30.77
C CYS A 162 23.68 0.36 -30.97
N VAL A 163 22.63 0.57 -31.77
CA VAL A 163 22.04 1.89 -32.08
C VAL A 163 20.51 1.83 -32.27
N GLU A 164 19.78 2.91 -31.97
CA GLU A 164 18.35 3.04 -32.32
C GLU A 164 18.11 3.60 -33.74
N GLY A 165 16.88 3.47 -34.22
CA GLY A 165 16.50 3.70 -35.62
C GLY A 165 16.63 5.16 -36.11
N GLU A 166 16.36 6.15 -35.26
CA GLU A 166 16.63 7.57 -35.53
C GLU A 166 18.14 7.80 -35.65
N PHE A 167 18.97 7.45 -34.65
CA PHE A 167 20.41 7.68 -34.69
C PHE A 167 21.11 6.99 -35.88
N TYR A 168 20.68 5.77 -36.23
CA TYR A 168 21.16 5.08 -37.43
C TYR A 168 20.82 5.85 -38.72
N ALA A 169 19.62 6.44 -38.82
CA ALA A 169 19.12 7.12 -40.01
C ALA A 169 19.46 8.63 -40.10
N ARG A 170 19.88 9.25 -39.00
CA ARG A 170 19.99 10.71 -38.85
C ARG A 170 21.30 11.31 -39.39
N PRO A 171 21.26 12.54 -39.96
CA PRO A 171 22.46 13.23 -40.45
C PRO A 171 23.37 13.76 -39.32
N ASP A 172 22.82 13.86 -38.09
CA ASP A 172 23.51 14.13 -36.83
C ASP A 172 23.75 12.86 -35.99
N GLY A 173 23.57 11.67 -36.59
CA GLY A 173 23.83 10.36 -35.99
C GLY A 173 24.96 9.59 -36.67
N LEU A 174 24.83 8.25 -36.78
CA LEU A 174 25.94 7.32 -37.03
C LEU A 174 26.72 7.57 -38.34
N ASP A 175 26.06 7.83 -39.47
CA ASP A 175 26.74 8.14 -40.75
C ASP A 175 27.54 9.46 -40.68
N GLY A 176 26.98 10.46 -40.00
CA GLY A 176 27.63 11.74 -39.76
C GLY A 176 28.89 11.60 -38.88
N LEU A 177 28.79 10.81 -37.80
CA LEU A 177 29.87 10.56 -36.84
C LEU A 177 31.05 9.86 -37.52
N GLN A 178 30.76 8.74 -38.19
CA GLN A 178 31.71 7.97 -39.00
C GLN A 178 32.38 8.87 -40.06
N THR A 179 31.61 9.71 -40.75
CA THR A 179 32.11 10.65 -41.77
C THR A 179 33.03 11.73 -41.20
N LEU A 180 32.77 12.26 -39.99
CA LEU A 180 33.62 13.30 -39.40
C LEU A 180 34.93 12.74 -38.83
N TYR A 181 34.85 11.63 -38.08
CA TYR A 181 36.00 10.99 -37.45
C TYR A 181 36.82 10.12 -38.42
N GLY A 182 36.26 9.72 -39.56
CA GLY A 182 36.97 9.01 -40.62
C GLY A 182 37.18 7.52 -40.35
N PHE A 183 36.20 6.86 -39.74
CA PHE A 183 36.12 5.41 -39.58
C PHE A 183 34.75 4.90 -40.04
N ALA A 184 34.57 3.59 -40.11
CA ALA A 184 33.26 2.98 -40.30
C ALA A 184 33.19 1.61 -39.62
N PHE A 185 32.00 1.21 -39.18
CA PHE A 185 31.67 -0.17 -38.85
C PHE A 185 31.43 -1.00 -40.13
N GLN A 186 31.46 -2.32 -40.03
CA GLN A 186 30.95 -3.20 -41.10
C GLN A 186 29.41 -3.26 -41.01
N GLU A 187 28.70 -3.45 -42.12
CA GLU A 187 27.22 -3.55 -42.11
C GLU A 187 26.74 -4.68 -41.18
N ASP A 188 27.43 -5.83 -41.19
CA ASP A 188 27.16 -6.98 -40.30
C ASP A 188 27.48 -6.72 -38.81
N ASN A 189 28.12 -5.59 -38.47
CA ASN A 189 28.55 -5.21 -37.12
C ASN A 189 27.70 -4.09 -36.49
N ILE A 190 26.67 -3.58 -37.19
CA ILE A 190 25.76 -2.55 -36.66
C ILE A 190 24.43 -3.22 -36.27
N LEU A 191 24.18 -3.31 -34.98
CA LEU A 191 22.94 -3.84 -34.42
C LEU A 191 21.95 -2.66 -34.26
N VAL A 192 20.99 -2.56 -35.18
CA VAL A 192 19.87 -1.60 -35.04
C VAL A 192 18.77 -2.27 -34.21
N VAL A 193 18.43 -1.67 -33.07
CA VAL A 193 17.52 -2.22 -32.05
C VAL A 193 16.54 -1.16 -31.54
N GLU A 194 15.59 -1.54 -30.69
CA GLU A 194 14.68 -0.59 -30.06
C GLU A 194 15.39 0.25 -28.98
N THR A 195 14.89 1.45 -28.69
CA THR A 195 15.59 2.45 -27.85
C THR A 195 15.87 1.98 -26.41
N GLY A 196 15.05 1.08 -25.86
CA GLY A 196 15.26 0.50 -24.53
C GLY A 196 16.47 -0.45 -24.51
N ASP A 197 16.50 -1.38 -25.48
CA ASP A 197 17.44 -2.50 -25.62
C ASP A 197 18.91 -2.05 -25.71
N VAL A 198 19.17 -0.87 -26.31
CA VAL A 198 20.52 -0.34 -26.61
C VAL A 198 21.50 -0.49 -25.44
N TYR A 199 21.04 -0.20 -24.22
CA TYR A 199 21.82 -0.22 -23.00
C TYR A 199 21.99 -1.62 -22.42
N GLU A 200 20.92 -2.43 -22.47
CA GLU A 200 20.95 -3.82 -21.99
C GLU A 200 21.91 -4.67 -22.84
N LYS A 201 21.89 -4.47 -24.16
CA LYS A 201 22.78 -5.18 -25.10
C LYS A 201 24.25 -4.80 -24.93
N LEU A 202 24.54 -3.58 -24.49
CA LEU A 202 25.89 -3.19 -24.04
C LEU A 202 26.24 -3.84 -22.68
N ARG A 203 25.30 -3.91 -21.73
CA ARG A 203 25.48 -4.59 -20.43
C ARG A 203 25.86 -6.07 -20.64
N ASN A 204 25.01 -6.80 -21.35
CA ASN A 204 25.12 -8.23 -21.62
C ASN A 204 26.30 -8.53 -22.57
N GLY A 205 26.61 -7.61 -23.49
CA GLY A 205 27.78 -7.67 -24.35
C GLY A 205 27.56 -8.27 -25.73
N GLU A 206 26.34 -8.14 -26.25
CA GLU A 206 26.05 -8.37 -27.67
C GLU A 206 26.76 -7.32 -28.56
N CYS A 207 27.05 -6.15 -28.00
CA CYS A 207 27.86 -5.11 -28.62
C CYS A 207 29.04 -4.64 -27.74
N ASP A 208 30.15 -4.26 -28.39
CA ASP A 208 31.33 -3.66 -27.73
C ASP A 208 31.09 -2.20 -27.33
N LEU A 209 30.22 -1.54 -28.10
CA LEU A 209 29.85 -0.14 -28.02
C LEU A 209 28.34 -0.01 -28.13
N ALA A 210 27.79 1.05 -27.55
CA ALA A 210 26.47 1.55 -27.92
C ALA A 210 26.55 3.05 -28.16
N GLU A 211 25.48 3.63 -28.68
CA GLU A 211 25.15 5.02 -28.38
C GLU A 211 24.62 5.17 -26.95
N GLY A 212 24.29 6.40 -26.55
CA GLY A 212 23.50 6.68 -25.36
C GLY A 212 23.20 8.17 -25.22
N PHE A 213 22.35 8.50 -24.27
CA PHE A 213 21.91 9.85 -23.92
C PHE A 213 22.65 10.32 -22.67
N SER A 214 23.22 11.53 -22.68
CA SER A 214 24.04 12.02 -21.56
C SER A 214 23.29 12.27 -20.24
N THR A 215 21.95 12.16 -20.27
CA THR A 215 21.04 12.20 -19.12
C THR A 215 20.45 10.83 -18.77
N ASP A 216 20.93 9.72 -19.32
CA ASP A 216 20.43 8.38 -18.99
C ASP A 216 20.98 7.87 -17.65
N GLY A 217 20.10 7.44 -16.75
CA GLY A 217 20.47 6.95 -15.41
C GLY A 217 21.36 5.71 -15.44
N ARG A 218 21.16 4.84 -16.44
CA ARG A 218 21.83 3.52 -16.57
C ARG A 218 23.32 3.65 -16.82
N ILE A 219 23.79 4.79 -17.36
CA ILE A 219 25.23 5.07 -17.54
C ILE A 219 25.96 4.99 -16.20
N THR A 220 25.37 5.57 -15.14
CA THR A 220 25.98 5.55 -13.81
C THR A 220 25.72 4.24 -13.09
N ALA A 221 24.48 3.73 -13.12
CA ALA A 221 24.12 2.49 -12.41
C ALA A 221 24.90 1.27 -12.94
N TRP A 222 25.01 1.12 -14.25
CA TRP A 222 25.65 -0.05 -14.89
C TRP A 222 27.13 0.21 -15.25
N ASN A 223 27.71 1.32 -14.76
CA ASN A 223 29.12 1.68 -14.92
C ASN A 223 29.59 1.68 -16.40
N PHE A 224 28.80 2.30 -17.28
CA PHE A 224 29.22 2.58 -18.64
C PHE A 224 30.09 3.84 -18.69
N VAL A 225 31.03 3.87 -19.64
CA VAL A 225 31.97 4.97 -19.83
C VAL A 225 31.66 5.66 -21.16
N PRO A 226 31.21 6.93 -21.16
CA PRO A 226 31.06 7.71 -22.38
C PRO A 226 32.43 8.10 -22.96
N LEU A 227 32.60 7.94 -24.28
CA LEU A 227 33.82 8.32 -24.99
C LEU A 227 33.87 9.83 -25.26
N GLU A 228 35.04 10.47 -25.11
CA GLU A 228 35.18 11.91 -25.38
C GLU A 228 34.99 12.23 -26.87
N ASP A 229 34.00 13.08 -27.18
CA ASP A 229 33.76 13.68 -28.50
C ASP A 229 34.74 14.86 -28.75
N SER A 230 36.02 14.51 -28.94
CA SER A 230 37.15 15.46 -29.10
C SER A 230 37.06 16.39 -30.33
N LEU A 231 36.15 16.13 -31.28
CA LEU A 231 35.84 17.01 -32.41
C LEU A 231 34.57 17.85 -32.22
N ALA A 232 33.79 17.63 -31.16
CA ALA A 232 32.45 18.20 -30.94
C ALA A 232 31.53 17.98 -32.16
N PHE A 233 31.35 16.72 -32.54
CA PHE A 233 30.37 16.27 -33.53
C PHE A 233 28.94 16.54 -33.06
N PHE A 234 28.62 16.19 -31.81
CA PHE A 234 27.24 16.23 -31.33
C PHE A 234 26.77 17.68 -31.07
N PRO A 235 25.58 18.06 -31.58
CA PRO A 235 24.96 19.35 -31.29
C PRO A 235 24.70 19.62 -29.79
N PHE A 236 24.47 20.89 -29.44
CA PHE A 236 23.82 21.22 -28.16
C PHE A 236 22.32 20.91 -28.25
N TYR A 237 21.86 19.95 -27.46
CA TYR A 237 20.49 19.47 -27.32
C TYR A 237 19.95 19.90 -25.95
N ASN A 238 19.83 21.22 -25.74
CA ASN A 238 19.07 21.72 -24.60
C ASN A 238 17.57 21.61 -24.93
N PRO A 239 16.75 20.92 -24.12
CA PRO A 239 15.31 20.88 -24.35
C PRO A 239 14.64 22.17 -23.87
N ALA A 240 13.55 22.56 -24.53
CA ALA A 240 12.68 23.67 -24.13
C ALA A 240 11.23 23.38 -24.51
N PRO A 241 10.22 23.87 -23.76
CA PRO A 241 8.85 23.86 -24.22
C PRO A 241 8.71 24.74 -25.48
N VAL A 242 8.20 24.16 -26.56
CA VAL A 242 7.85 24.86 -27.81
C VAL A 242 6.34 24.91 -27.91
N VAL A 243 5.78 26.13 -27.87
CA VAL A 243 4.33 26.37 -27.88
C VAL A 243 3.93 27.01 -29.22
N ARG A 244 2.77 26.63 -29.77
CA ARG A 244 2.18 27.30 -30.93
C ARG A 244 1.82 28.75 -30.57
N GLN A 245 2.23 29.71 -31.38
CA GLN A 245 2.11 31.14 -31.07
C GLN A 245 0.66 31.57 -30.84
N GLU A 246 -0.30 31.03 -31.59
CA GLU A 246 -1.73 31.31 -31.40
C GLU A 246 -2.25 30.92 -30.01
N VAL A 247 -1.63 29.93 -29.37
CA VAL A 247 -1.99 29.49 -28.02
C VAL A 247 -1.39 30.45 -26.98
N LEU A 248 -0.18 30.97 -27.20
CA LEU A 248 0.38 32.05 -26.37
C LEU A 248 -0.29 33.42 -26.58
N ASP A 249 -0.91 33.64 -27.75
CA ASP A 249 -1.70 34.86 -28.02
C ASP A 249 -3.07 34.82 -27.31
N LEU A 250 -3.63 33.61 -27.08
CA LEU A 250 -4.84 33.38 -26.28
C LEU A 250 -4.55 33.26 -24.78
N HIS A 251 -3.43 32.62 -24.41
CA HIS A 251 -3.05 32.26 -23.05
C HIS A 251 -1.58 32.63 -22.74
N PRO A 252 -1.25 33.94 -22.70
CA PRO A 252 0.11 34.41 -22.46
C PRO A 252 0.68 34.01 -21.10
N GLU A 253 -0.19 33.71 -20.12
CA GLU A 253 0.16 33.21 -18.79
C GLU A 253 0.88 31.85 -18.79
N ILE A 254 0.63 30.98 -19.79
CA ILE A 254 1.32 29.68 -19.96
C ILE A 254 2.84 29.88 -20.02
N ALA A 255 3.30 30.94 -20.68
CA ALA A 255 4.72 31.25 -20.77
C ALA A 255 5.33 31.61 -19.40
N GLY A 256 4.55 32.16 -18.46
CA GLY A 256 5.02 32.36 -17.08
C GLY A 256 5.11 31.04 -16.33
N LEU A 257 4.02 30.26 -16.40
CA LEU A 257 3.83 28.98 -15.72
C LEU A 257 4.91 27.95 -16.08
N LEU A 258 5.06 27.60 -17.36
CA LEU A 258 5.96 26.53 -17.81
C LEU A 258 7.45 26.90 -17.69
N ASN A 259 7.77 28.20 -17.61
CA ASN A 259 9.13 28.67 -17.40
C ASN A 259 9.66 28.37 -15.99
N GLN A 260 8.82 28.03 -15.01
CA GLN A 260 9.25 27.71 -13.64
C GLN A 260 10.16 26.48 -13.59
N LEU A 261 9.90 25.49 -14.45
CA LEU A 261 10.70 24.26 -14.61
C LEU A 261 12.13 24.52 -15.13
N SER A 262 12.37 25.64 -15.82
CA SER A 262 13.64 25.95 -16.50
C SER A 262 14.86 25.93 -15.57
N GLY A 263 14.70 26.39 -14.32
CA GLY A 263 15.77 26.47 -13.34
C GLY A 263 15.90 25.28 -12.39
N LEU A 264 15.04 24.26 -12.53
CA LEU A 264 14.93 23.12 -11.61
C LEU A 264 15.42 21.81 -12.22
N LEU A 265 15.47 21.73 -13.56
CA LEU A 265 15.93 20.56 -14.30
C LEU A 265 17.36 20.81 -14.80
N ASP A 266 18.35 20.28 -14.10
CA ASP A 266 19.75 20.18 -14.54
C ASP A 266 20.12 18.73 -14.93
N GLU A 267 21.36 18.50 -15.40
CA GLU A 267 21.79 17.20 -15.95
C GLU A 267 21.72 16.06 -14.91
N ALA A 268 22.09 16.35 -13.66
CA ALA A 268 22.03 15.37 -12.57
C ALA A 268 20.59 15.10 -12.14
N THR A 269 19.76 16.14 -12.09
CA THR A 269 18.33 16.03 -11.76
C THR A 269 17.59 15.23 -12.82
N MET A 270 17.79 15.52 -14.11
CA MET A 270 17.14 14.77 -15.19
C MET A 270 17.60 13.30 -15.21
N ALA A 271 18.89 13.03 -14.98
CA ALA A 271 19.37 11.65 -14.88
C ALA A 271 18.77 10.88 -13.70
N ALA A 272 18.55 11.53 -12.55
CA ALA A 272 17.87 10.92 -11.41
C ALA A 272 16.38 10.68 -11.67
N LEU A 273 15.69 11.56 -12.41
CA LEU A 273 14.29 11.37 -12.81
C LEU A 273 14.13 10.27 -13.87
N ASN A 274 15.04 10.18 -14.84
CA ASN A 274 15.08 9.07 -15.80
C ASN A 274 15.32 7.75 -15.09
N ALA A 275 16.33 7.67 -14.19
CA ALA A 275 16.64 6.47 -13.42
C ALA A 275 15.43 5.88 -12.67
N GLN A 276 14.61 6.73 -12.03
CA GLN A 276 13.41 6.28 -11.30
C GLN A 276 12.39 5.53 -12.16
N VAL A 277 12.32 5.84 -13.47
CA VAL A 277 11.42 5.17 -14.44
C VAL A 277 12.12 4.05 -15.19
N ASP A 278 13.42 4.18 -15.47
CA ASP A 278 14.20 3.24 -16.28
C ASP A 278 14.73 2.03 -15.48
N ILE A 279 15.00 2.19 -14.17
CA ILE A 279 15.69 1.21 -13.30
C ILE A 279 15.39 1.34 -11.78
N GLY A 280 14.38 2.13 -11.39
CA GLY A 280 13.91 2.23 -10.00
C GLY A 280 14.95 2.65 -8.93
N PRO A 281 14.60 2.49 -7.64
CA PRO A 281 15.51 2.61 -6.51
C PRO A 281 16.63 1.55 -6.41
N ASP A 282 16.41 0.30 -6.83
CA ASP A 282 17.43 -0.76 -6.71
C ASP A 282 18.53 -0.71 -7.79
N GLY A 283 18.23 -0.13 -8.96
CA GLY A 283 19.14 0.07 -10.08
C GLY A 283 19.16 -1.04 -11.13
N GLU A 284 18.28 -2.04 -11.00
CA GLU A 284 18.06 -3.11 -11.96
C GLU A 284 16.87 -2.80 -12.90
N LEU A 285 16.71 -3.59 -13.98
CA LEU A 285 15.66 -3.38 -14.99
C LEU A 285 14.57 -4.45 -14.84
N ALA A 286 13.30 -4.02 -14.88
CA ALA A 286 12.12 -4.83 -14.58
C ALA A 286 12.14 -5.42 -13.17
N SER A 287 12.62 -4.65 -12.19
CA SER A 287 12.62 -4.99 -10.76
C SER A 287 11.21 -5.04 -10.17
N GLY A 288 10.31 -4.19 -10.68
CA GLY A 288 9.00 -3.91 -10.09
C GLY A 288 9.02 -2.79 -9.05
N ASP A 289 10.16 -2.11 -8.85
CA ASP A 289 10.28 -0.90 -8.03
C ASP A 289 10.41 0.40 -8.84
N GLU A 290 10.28 0.32 -10.18
CA GLU A 290 10.27 1.48 -11.07
C GLU A 290 9.01 2.34 -10.89
N ALA A 291 9.21 3.63 -10.63
CA ALA A 291 8.14 4.60 -10.47
C ALA A 291 7.53 5.01 -11.81
N SER A 292 6.22 5.26 -11.84
CA SER A 292 5.55 5.62 -13.09
C SER A 292 5.93 7.03 -13.57
N VAL A 293 5.87 7.28 -14.89
CA VAL A 293 6.13 8.63 -15.44
C VAL A 293 5.25 9.71 -14.81
N GLU A 294 3.98 9.40 -14.49
CA GLU A 294 3.06 10.35 -13.88
C GLU A 294 3.39 10.63 -12.42
N GLU A 295 3.77 9.60 -11.67
CA GLU A 295 4.29 9.70 -10.31
C GLU A 295 5.60 10.51 -10.24
N VAL A 296 6.61 10.16 -11.05
CA VAL A 296 7.91 10.88 -11.07
C VAL A 296 7.72 12.35 -11.43
N ALA A 297 6.85 12.66 -12.40
CA ALA A 297 6.51 14.03 -12.75
C ALA A 297 5.75 14.76 -11.62
N TYR A 298 4.76 14.10 -10.99
CA TYR A 298 3.96 14.69 -9.91
C TYR A 298 4.79 14.93 -8.64
N ASN A 299 5.59 13.95 -8.23
CA ASN A 299 6.47 14.03 -7.08
C ASN A 299 7.55 15.11 -7.29
N PHE A 300 8.11 15.23 -8.50
CA PHE A 300 9.02 16.34 -8.82
C PHE A 300 8.35 17.71 -8.72
N LEU A 301 7.12 17.87 -9.22
CA LEU A 301 6.37 19.12 -9.12
C LEU A 301 6.04 19.47 -7.66
N ARG A 302 5.61 18.49 -6.85
CA ARG A 302 5.31 18.69 -5.42
C ARG A 302 6.55 19.03 -4.60
N ALA A 303 7.66 18.29 -4.78
CA ALA A 303 8.93 18.57 -4.10
C ALA A 303 9.46 20.00 -4.39
N ASN A 304 9.13 20.56 -5.55
CA ASN A 304 9.47 21.93 -5.93
C ASN A 304 8.34 22.96 -5.67
N ARG A 305 7.24 22.56 -5.00
CA ARG A 305 6.06 23.39 -4.69
C ARG A 305 5.46 24.09 -5.93
N LEU A 306 5.42 23.37 -7.06
CA LEU A 306 4.87 23.84 -8.34
C LEU A 306 3.43 23.38 -8.62
N VAL A 307 2.89 22.48 -7.80
CA VAL A 307 1.48 22.09 -7.76
C VAL A 307 0.99 22.09 -6.31
N ALA A 308 -0.32 22.12 -6.10
CA ALA A 308 -0.92 22.07 -4.76
C ALA A 308 -0.52 20.80 -3.99
N LEU A 309 -0.30 20.94 -2.68
CA LEU A 309 -0.25 19.81 -1.77
C LEU A 309 -1.68 19.32 -1.47
N PRO A 310 -1.87 18.00 -1.20
CA PRO A 310 -3.20 17.45 -0.98
C PRO A 310 -3.89 18.02 0.27
N GLU A 311 -5.22 17.87 0.28
CA GLU A 311 -6.01 17.92 1.51
C GLU A 311 -5.62 16.71 2.39
N ILE A 312 -5.52 16.89 3.70
CA ILE A 312 -5.21 15.82 4.67
C ILE A 312 -6.33 15.79 5.69
N VAL A 313 -7.18 14.76 5.65
CA VAL A 313 -8.30 14.64 6.58
C VAL A 313 -7.79 14.07 7.91
N VAL A 314 -7.75 14.93 8.93
CA VAL A 314 -7.36 14.56 10.29
C VAL A 314 -8.62 14.30 11.11
N ALA A 315 -8.81 13.07 11.59
CA ALA A 315 -9.91 12.71 12.46
C ALA A 315 -9.50 12.67 13.93
N SER A 316 -10.48 12.92 14.80
CA SER A 316 -10.42 12.59 16.22
C SER A 316 -11.54 11.59 16.52
N THR A 317 -11.31 10.70 17.48
CA THR A 317 -12.38 9.92 18.13
C THR A 317 -13.18 10.84 19.07
N ASP A 318 -14.30 10.36 19.63
CA ASP A 318 -15.27 11.20 20.38
C ASP A 318 -14.73 11.82 21.70
N ALA A 319 -13.45 11.62 22.06
CA ALA A 319 -12.79 12.30 23.18
C ALA A 319 -12.44 13.75 22.81
N THR A 320 -13.16 14.72 23.38
CA THR A 320 -12.94 16.17 23.14
C THR A 320 -12.23 16.89 24.28
N GLU A 321 -11.78 16.14 25.28
CA GLU A 321 -11.20 16.59 26.56
C GLU A 321 -9.78 16.00 26.72
N GLY A 322 -8.95 16.59 27.58
CA GLY A 322 -7.56 16.14 27.82
C GLY A 322 -6.60 16.16 26.61
N PHE A 323 -5.46 15.47 26.77
CA PHE A 323 -4.32 15.50 25.85
C PHE A 323 -4.60 15.12 24.39
N GLN A 324 -5.51 14.21 24.07
CA GLN A 324 -5.80 13.86 22.66
C GLN A 324 -6.30 15.07 21.84
N SER A 325 -7.05 15.96 22.48
CA SER A 325 -7.50 17.24 21.89
C SER A 325 -6.31 18.15 21.59
N ILE A 326 -5.33 18.24 22.50
CA ILE A 326 -4.09 18.99 22.31
C ILE A 326 -3.30 18.41 21.11
N LEU A 327 -3.07 17.10 21.09
CA LEU A 327 -2.28 16.45 20.04
C LEU A 327 -2.93 16.56 18.65
N SER A 328 -4.26 16.44 18.57
CA SER A 328 -5.01 16.68 17.32
C SER A 328 -4.82 18.11 16.81
N ASN A 329 -4.87 19.11 17.70
CA ASN A 329 -4.60 20.51 17.34
C ASN A 329 -3.13 20.73 16.93
N MET A 330 -2.17 20.04 17.56
CA MET A 330 -0.76 20.09 17.15
C MET A 330 -0.56 19.56 15.72
N LEU A 331 -1.16 18.41 15.39
CA LEU A 331 -1.09 17.82 14.05
C LEU A 331 -1.71 18.75 12.99
N MET A 332 -2.88 19.31 13.27
CA MET A 332 -3.56 20.29 12.40
C MET A 332 -2.70 21.54 12.13
N LEU A 333 -2.05 22.10 13.15
CA LEU A 333 -1.18 23.28 13.01
C LEU A 333 0.11 22.96 12.24
N LEU A 334 0.74 21.83 12.56
CA LEU A 334 2.01 21.41 11.96
C LEU A 334 1.87 21.09 10.46
N LEU A 335 0.76 20.44 10.06
CA LEU A 335 0.42 20.21 8.65
C LEU A 335 0.19 21.52 7.89
N ALA A 336 -0.46 22.50 8.51
CA ALA A 336 -0.73 23.79 7.89
C ALA A 336 0.54 24.62 7.65
N ASP A 337 1.50 24.63 8.60
CA ASP A 337 2.81 25.29 8.44
C ASP A 337 3.66 24.63 7.35
N ALA A 338 3.64 23.28 7.30
CA ALA A 338 4.27 22.52 6.22
C ALA A 338 3.70 22.81 4.82
N GLY A 339 2.49 23.39 4.74
CA GLY A 339 1.83 23.86 3.52
C GLY A 339 0.72 22.96 2.99
N TYR A 340 0.33 21.93 3.75
CA TYR A 340 -0.82 21.09 3.43
C TYR A 340 -2.14 21.82 3.70
N GLN A 341 -3.26 21.24 3.28
CA GLN A 341 -4.60 21.71 3.67
C GLN A 341 -5.23 20.70 4.64
N PRO A 342 -4.89 20.75 5.95
CA PRO A 342 -5.46 19.83 6.92
C PRO A 342 -6.93 20.18 7.20
N VAL A 343 -7.80 19.16 7.20
CA VAL A 343 -9.24 19.28 7.47
C VAL A 343 -9.59 18.43 8.67
N ALA A 344 -10.12 19.05 9.72
CA ALA A 344 -10.59 18.36 10.91
C ALA A 344 -11.94 17.67 10.64
N GLN A 345 -11.99 16.35 10.79
CA GLN A 345 -13.19 15.55 10.64
C GLN A 345 -13.68 15.08 12.02
N THR A 346 -14.74 15.72 12.51
CA THR A 346 -15.40 15.40 13.78
C THR A 346 -16.65 14.52 13.58
N ASP A 347 -17.27 14.09 14.68
CA ASP A 347 -18.60 13.45 14.72
C ASP A 347 -18.72 12.13 13.91
N LEU A 348 -17.61 11.43 13.65
CA LEU A 348 -17.63 10.10 13.04
C LEU A 348 -18.19 9.01 13.98
N GLY A 349 -18.14 9.26 15.30
CA GLY A 349 -18.42 8.28 16.34
C GLY A 349 -17.14 7.59 16.85
N GLY A 350 -17.31 6.70 17.82
CA GLY A 350 -16.21 5.97 18.45
C GLY A 350 -15.30 5.18 17.50
N ASN A 351 -14.07 4.94 17.97
CA ASN A 351 -12.89 4.32 17.37
C ASN A 351 -13.11 3.52 16.07
N LEU A 352 -13.89 2.42 16.11
CA LEU A 352 -14.21 1.58 14.94
C LEU A 352 -14.79 2.35 13.73
N ALA A 353 -15.53 3.43 13.95
CA ALA A 353 -16.07 4.27 12.88
C ALA A 353 -14.97 5.12 12.21
N VAL A 354 -14.08 5.75 12.98
CA VAL A 354 -12.89 6.48 12.48
C VAL A 354 -12.00 5.52 11.69
N ARG A 355 -11.73 4.34 12.26
CA ARG A 355 -10.97 3.27 11.61
C ARG A 355 -11.59 2.79 10.29
N THR A 356 -12.92 2.68 10.24
CA THR A 356 -13.65 2.32 9.01
C THR A 356 -13.58 3.44 7.97
N ALA A 357 -13.72 4.70 8.37
CA ALA A 357 -13.58 5.86 7.50
C ALA A 357 -12.18 5.92 6.88
N MET A 358 -11.13 5.64 7.66
CA MET A 358 -9.75 5.55 7.18
C MET A 358 -9.58 4.45 6.11
N LEU A 359 -10.09 3.24 6.36
CA LEU A 359 -10.03 2.14 5.39
C LEU A 359 -10.84 2.42 4.10
N ASN A 360 -11.81 3.34 4.15
CA ASN A 360 -12.55 3.82 2.98
C ASN A 360 -11.85 5.00 2.25
N GLY A 361 -10.74 5.52 2.78
CA GLY A 361 -10.08 6.73 2.27
C GLY A 361 -10.81 8.05 2.62
N GLU A 362 -11.69 8.04 3.62
CA GLU A 362 -12.40 9.22 4.12
C GLU A 362 -11.63 9.93 5.26
N VAL A 363 -10.58 9.31 5.79
CA VAL A 363 -9.66 9.84 6.82
C VAL A 363 -8.23 9.48 6.45
N ASP A 364 -7.29 10.41 6.60
CA ASP A 364 -5.87 10.22 6.24
C ASP A 364 -4.95 10.06 7.45
N LEU A 365 -5.30 10.70 8.58
CA LEU A 365 -4.54 10.71 9.83
C LEU A 365 -5.50 10.74 11.03
N TYR A 366 -5.21 9.97 12.07
CA TYR A 366 -5.86 10.08 13.38
C TYR A 366 -4.90 9.61 14.49
N ILE A 367 -5.33 9.68 15.74
CA ILE A 367 -4.60 9.13 16.90
C ILE A 367 -5.30 7.84 17.32
N GLU A 368 -4.54 6.77 17.55
CA GLU A 368 -5.08 5.47 17.97
C GLU A 368 -4.35 4.92 19.20
N THR A 369 -5.12 4.28 20.08
CA THR A 369 -4.62 3.56 21.25
C THR A 369 -4.35 2.11 20.87
N VAL A 370 -3.10 1.67 21.02
CA VAL A 370 -2.61 0.40 20.48
C VAL A 370 -3.43 -0.82 20.92
N THR A 371 -3.89 -0.88 22.17
CA THR A 371 -4.69 -2.01 22.66
C THR A 371 -6.12 -2.01 22.11
N THR A 372 -6.68 -0.82 21.83
CA THR A 372 -8.00 -0.67 21.20
C THR A 372 -7.97 -1.30 19.82
N ALA A 373 -6.97 -0.95 19.00
CA ALA A 373 -6.84 -1.55 17.67
C ALA A 373 -6.69 -3.07 17.69
N LEU A 374 -5.83 -3.59 18.58
CA LEU A 374 -5.65 -5.04 18.76
C LEU A 374 -6.93 -5.76 19.21
N ALA A 375 -7.70 -5.17 20.14
CA ALA A 375 -8.89 -5.79 20.71
C ALA A 375 -10.13 -5.66 19.81
N GLU A 376 -10.40 -4.46 19.28
CA GLU A 376 -11.62 -4.15 18.52
C GLU A 376 -11.50 -4.51 17.04
N TYR A 377 -10.36 -4.23 16.39
CA TYR A 377 -10.22 -4.39 14.93
C TYR A 377 -9.66 -5.77 14.58
N HIS A 378 -8.64 -6.21 15.30
CA HIS A 378 -8.03 -7.54 15.11
C HIS A 378 -8.67 -8.63 15.98
N GLY A 379 -9.65 -8.28 16.83
CA GLY A 379 -10.44 -9.23 17.62
C GLY A 379 -9.63 -10.01 18.67
N LEU A 380 -8.43 -9.55 19.04
CA LEU A 380 -7.58 -10.26 19.99
C LEU A 380 -8.20 -10.21 21.40
N PRO A 381 -8.41 -11.36 22.06
CA PRO A 381 -8.97 -11.36 23.41
C PRO A 381 -7.99 -10.69 24.38
N VAL A 382 -8.49 -9.85 25.28
CA VAL A 382 -7.69 -9.02 26.21
C VAL A 382 -6.59 -9.82 26.93
N ALA A 383 -6.87 -11.05 27.34
CA ALA A 383 -5.91 -11.95 28.01
C ALA A 383 -4.77 -12.50 27.11
N ALA A 384 -4.75 -12.16 25.83
CA ALA A 384 -3.69 -12.45 24.86
C ALA A 384 -2.95 -11.20 24.36
N LEU A 385 -3.39 -9.99 24.76
CA LEU A 385 -2.70 -8.75 24.40
C LEU A 385 -1.30 -8.69 25.03
N PRO A 386 -0.30 -8.10 24.37
CA PRO A 386 1.03 -7.94 24.95
C PRO A 386 1.02 -6.99 26.16
N THR A 387 1.71 -7.38 27.23
CA THR A 387 1.74 -6.64 28.51
C THR A 387 2.72 -5.46 28.54
N THR A 388 3.20 -4.97 27.38
CA THR A 388 4.03 -3.76 27.27
C THR A 388 3.69 -3.03 25.97
N SER A 389 3.73 -1.70 26.01
CA SER A 389 3.28 -0.83 24.92
C SER A 389 4.03 -1.08 23.62
N GLU A 390 5.35 -1.30 23.68
CA GLU A 390 6.20 -1.49 22.50
C GLU A 390 5.92 -2.84 21.80
N ARG A 391 5.56 -3.87 22.58
CA ARG A 391 5.18 -5.18 22.04
C ARG A 391 3.78 -5.17 21.44
N ALA A 392 2.87 -4.44 22.04
CA ALA A 392 1.54 -4.22 21.48
C ALA A 392 1.65 -3.40 20.18
N TYR A 393 2.49 -2.35 20.18
CA TYR A 393 2.73 -1.48 19.03
C TYR A 393 3.41 -2.20 17.86
N ALA A 394 4.39 -3.05 18.14
CA ALA A 394 4.99 -3.93 17.13
C ALA A 394 3.99 -4.95 16.56
N LEU A 395 3.05 -5.45 17.38
CA LEU A 395 2.00 -6.35 16.91
C LEU A 395 0.97 -5.60 16.03
N ALA A 396 0.56 -4.39 16.43
CA ALA A 396 -0.39 -3.57 15.68
C ALA A 396 0.16 -3.20 14.29
N GLN A 397 1.39 -2.65 14.21
CA GLN A 397 2.08 -2.42 12.94
C GLN A 397 2.13 -3.66 12.04
N ASN A 398 2.42 -4.84 12.61
CA ASN A 398 2.54 -6.07 11.84
C ASN A 398 1.20 -6.56 11.29
N LEU A 399 0.09 -6.31 11.99
CA LEU A 399 -1.26 -6.65 11.54
C LEU A 399 -1.86 -5.59 10.59
N ASP A 400 -1.37 -4.35 10.65
CA ASP A 400 -1.86 -3.23 9.83
C ASP A 400 -1.06 -2.97 8.55
N ARG A 401 0.14 -3.55 8.42
CA ARG A 401 1.08 -3.35 7.30
C ARG A 401 0.46 -3.48 5.91
N GLU A 402 -0.54 -4.35 5.76
CA GLU A 402 -1.20 -4.66 4.48
C GLU A 402 -2.52 -3.88 4.27
N ASN A 403 -2.99 -3.13 5.27
CA ASN A 403 -4.32 -2.52 5.31
C ASN A 403 -4.36 -1.02 4.94
N ASP A 404 -3.46 -0.55 4.05
CA ASP A 404 -3.21 0.89 3.78
C ASP A 404 -2.91 1.71 5.06
N ILE A 405 -2.34 1.12 6.10
CA ILE A 405 -2.16 1.77 7.41
C ILE A 405 -0.69 1.70 7.88
N VAL A 406 -0.15 2.85 8.27
CA VAL A 406 1.15 2.98 8.94
C VAL A 406 0.95 3.63 10.30
N TRP A 407 1.47 2.99 11.34
CA TRP A 407 1.63 3.61 12.64
C TRP A 407 2.92 4.42 12.65
N LEU A 408 2.81 5.68 13.08
CA LEU A 408 3.94 6.58 13.32
C LEU A 408 4.43 6.41 14.77
N ASP A 409 5.51 7.10 15.16
CA ASP A 409 6.24 6.76 16.40
C ASP A 409 5.33 6.68 17.64
N LEU A 410 5.59 5.66 18.48
CA LEU A 410 4.82 5.37 19.69
C LEU A 410 5.05 6.43 20.76
N LEU A 411 3.98 7.07 21.23
CA LEU A 411 4.05 8.02 22.34
C LEU A 411 4.27 7.29 23.68
N PRO A 412 5.12 7.79 24.59
CA PRO A 412 5.58 7.07 25.78
C PRO A 412 4.62 7.15 27.00
N TYR A 413 3.38 7.58 26.80
CA TYR A 413 2.35 7.66 27.83
C TYR A 413 1.32 6.51 27.67
N ALA A 414 0.38 6.42 28.61
CA ALA A 414 -0.77 5.54 28.48
C ALA A 414 -1.99 6.17 29.17
N GLU A 415 -2.99 6.57 28.39
CA GLU A 415 -4.33 6.91 28.89
C GLU A 415 -5.01 5.61 29.33
N THR A 416 -4.96 5.37 30.64
CA THR A 416 -5.36 4.11 31.26
C THR A 416 -5.96 4.41 32.63
N THR A 417 -6.99 3.69 33.04
CA THR A 417 -7.39 3.68 34.45
C THR A 417 -6.20 3.29 35.33
N ALA A 418 -6.04 3.95 36.47
CA ALA A 418 -5.11 3.56 37.52
C ALA A 418 -5.75 3.72 38.90
N LEU A 419 -5.21 3.01 39.90
CA LEU A 419 -5.58 3.25 41.30
C LEU A 419 -4.66 4.30 41.93
N VAL A 420 -5.29 5.24 42.61
CA VAL A 420 -4.68 6.45 43.18
C VAL A 420 -4.96 6.48 44.68
N GLU A 421 -3.94 6.76 45.50
CA GLU A 421 -4.08 6.78 46.97
C GLU A 421 -4.44 8.15 47.55
N GLY A 422 -5.30 8.17 48.57
CA GLY A 422 -5.55 9.34 49.41
C GLY A 422 -4.53 9.49 50.56
N GLU A 423 -4.46 10.69 51.16
CA GLU A 423 -3.40 11.10 52.12
C GLU A 423 -3.16 10.08 53.26
N GLU A 424 -4.21 9.41 53.77
CA GLU A 424 -4.05 8.43 54.87
C GLU A 424 -3.19 7.22 54.44
N LEU A 425 -3.36 6.69 53.22
CA LEU A 425 -2.56 5.58 52.70
C LEU A 425 -1.09 5.97 52.46
N THR A 426 -0.84 7.21 52.01
CA THR A 426 0.52 7.74 51.84
C THR A 426 1.27 7.74 53.17
N THR A 427 0.59 8.05 54.28
CA THR A 427 1.21 8.00 55.62
C THR A 427 1.45 6.58 56.15
N LEU A 428 0.79 5.58 55.57
CA LEU A 428 0.97 4.15 55.87
C LEU A 428 2.07 3.52 55.01
N GLY A 429 2.42 4.12 53.87
CA GLY A 429 3.48 3.69 52.96
C GLY A 429 3.04 2.57 52.02
N ILE A 430 1.80 2.63 51.52
CA ILE A 430 1.23 1.70 50.55
C ILE A 430 1.56 2.22 49.15
N ALA A 431 2.55 1.62 48.48
CA ALA A 431 3.03 2.12 47.18
C ALA A 431 2.55 1.27 45.99
N SER A 432 1.94 0.11 46.24
CA SER A 432 1.56 -0.85 45.21
C SER A 432 0.22 -1.52 45.49
N LEU A 433 -0.36 -2.12 44.45
CA LEU A 433 -1.55 -2.98 44.56
C LEU A 433 -1.29 -4.22 45.44
N ASP A 434 -0.05 -4.72 45.48
CA ASP A 434 0.39 -5.79 46.40
C ASP A 434 0.32 -5.31 47.86
N ASP A 435 0.77 -4.08 48.15
CA ASP A 435 0.71 -3.50 49.50
C ASP A 435 -0.73 -3.18 49.93
N LEU A 436 -1.57 -2.68 49.00
CA LEU A 436 -2.99 -2.43 49.23
C LEU A 436 -3.72 -3.74 49.56
N ALA A 437 -3.47 -4.80 48.79
CA ALA A 437 -4.00 -6.14 49.04
C ALA A 437 -3.61 -6.65 50.43
N LEU A 438 -2.32 -6.57 50.77
CA LEU A 438 -1.79 -6.98 52.07
C LEU A 438 -2.41 -6.16 53.22
N TYR A 439 -2.62 -4.86 53.04
CA TYR A 439 -3.24 -4.00 54.03
C TYR A 439 -4.71 -4.36 54.26
N MET A 440 -5.50 -4.52 53.19
CA MET A 440 -6.93 -4.88 53.31
C MET A 440 -7.12 -6.24 53.98
N ILE A 441 -6.32 -7.25 53.59
CA ILE A 441 -6.33 -8.59 54.18
C ILE A 441 -5.89 -8.56 55.66
N ALA A 442 -4.96 -7.69 56.04
CA ALA A 442 -4.49 -7.58 57.42
C ALA A 442 -5.48 -6.85 58.36
N ASN A 443 -6.36 -6.01 57.83
CA ASN A 443 -7.23 -5.11 58.61
C ASN A 443 -8.74 -5.41 58.50
N ASP A 444 -9.15 -6.47 57.79
CA ASP A 444 -10.56 -6.88 57.63
C ASP A 444 -11.39 -5.81 56.86
N SER A 445 -10.83 -5.34 55.72
CA SER A 445 -11.42 -4.40 54.73
C SER A 445 -12.08 -3.11 55.26
N PRO A 446 -11.33 -2.16 55.86
CA PRO A 446 -11.86 -0.87 56.31
C PRO A 446 -12.03 0.19 55.21
N LEU A 447 -11.38 0.03 54.05
CA LEU A 447 -11.23 1.06 53.00
C LEU A 447 -12.47 1.21 52.11
N ALA A 448 -12.67 2.41 51.58
CA ALA A 448 -13.61 2.78 50.51
C ALA A 448 -12.86 3.10 49.21
N ILE A 449 -13.54 2.92 48.07
CA ILE A 449 -13.02 3.23 46.74
C ILE A 449 -14.03 4.05 45.93
N CYS A 450 -13.57 5.17 45.36
CA CYS A 450 -14.29 5.91 44.32
C CYS A 450 -14.02 5.26 42.96
N MET A 451 -15.06 5.07 42.15
CA MET A 451 -14.93 4.68 40.73
C MET A 451 -16.16 5.15 39.94
N ASP A 452 -16.03 5.14 38.62
CA ASP A 452 -17.10 5.45 37.70
C ASP A 452 -18.00 4.21 37.42
N ASN A 453 -18.86 4.26 36.40
CA ASN A 453 -19.74 3.14 36.04
C ASN A 453 -19.09 2.14 35.05
N GLU A 454 -18.09 2.54 34.27
CA GLU A 454 -17.37 1.73 33.29
C GLU A 454 -16.33 0.83 33.96
N PHE A 455 -15.50 1.36 34.86
CA PHE A 455 -14.59 0.54 35.66
C PHE A 455 -15.34 -0.40 36.62
N PHE A 456 -16.54 -0.02 37.07
CA PHE A 456 -17.43 -0.91 37.80
C PHE A 456 -18.09 -1.98 36.89
N GLY A 457 -18.42 -1.61 35.64
CA GLY A 457 -19.16 -2.45 34.70
C GLY A 457 -18.31 -3.45 33.91
N SER A 458 -17.00 -3.25 33.81
CA SER A 458 -16.11 -4.10 32.99
C SER A 458 -15.85 -5.47 33.62
N GLU A 459 -16.12 -6.54 32.85
CA GLU A 459 -15.83 -7.92 33.22
C GLU A 459 -14.33 -8.29 33.12
N LEU A 460 -13.49 -7.46 32.49
CA LEU A 460 -12.11 -7.83 32.11
C LEU A 460 -11.02 -6.95 32.73
N ASN A 461 -11.16 -5.63 32.67
CA ASN A 461 -10.27 -4.64 33.30
C ASN A 461 -10.96 -3.86 34.42
N GLY A 462 -12.14 -4.28 34.87
CA GLY A 462 -12.90 -3.64 35.95
C GLY A 462 -12.67 -4.22 37.35
N ILE A 463 -13.38 -3.65 38.33
CA ILE A 463 -13.18 -3.91 39.76
C ILE A 463 -13.33 -5.39 40.20
N GLU A 464 -14.20 -6.19 39.56
CA GLU A 464 -14.31 -7.62 39.89
C GLU A 464 -13.06 -8.41 39.49
N ALA A 465 -12.51 -8.13 38.30
CA ALA A 465 -11.31 -8.79 37.80
C ALA A 465 -10.05 -8.38 38.59
N LEU A 466 -9.94 -7.10 38.97
CA LEU A 466 -8.85 -6.58 39.81
C LEU A 466 -8.81 -7.30 41.17
N GLN A 467 -9.95 -7.34 41.86
CA GLN A 467 -10.11 -8.01 43.15
C GLN A 467 -9.82 -9.52 43.05
N GLN A 468 -10.22 -10.16 41.95
CA GLN A 468 -9.92 -11.57 41.70
C GLN A 468 -8.42 -11.83 41.49
N LEU A 469 -7.71 -10.94 40.79
CA LEU A 469 -6.28 -11.09 40.51
C LEU A 469 -5.42 -10.87 41.76
N TYR A 470 -5.67 -9.79 42.50
CA TYR A 470 -4.90 -9.41 43.69
C TYR A 470 -5.38 -10.06 44.99
N GLY A 471 -6.57 -10.66 45.01
CA GLY A 471 -7.07 -11.46 46.14
C GLY A 471 -7.58 -10.65 47.34
N PHE A 472 -7.85 -9.35 47.17
CA PHE A 472 -8.57 -8.52 48.14
C PHE A 472 -10.03 -8.30 47.72
N ALA A 473 -10.84 -7.72 48.59
CA ALA A 473 -12.18 -7.24 48.23
C ALA A 473 -12.59 -6.02 49.07
N PHE A 474 -13.20 -5.03 48.42
CA PHE A 474 -13.93 -3.95 49.08
C PHE A 474 -15.30 -4.46 49.54
N GLU A 475 -15.87 -3.87 50.61
CA GLU A 475 -17.24 -4.19 51.01
C GLU A 475 -18.26 -3.56 50.02
N PRO A 476 -19.44 -4.16 49.75
CA PRO A 476 -20.38 -3.61 48.77
C PRO A 476 -20.99 -2.25 49.11
N ASP A 477 -20.92 -1.81 50.37
CA ASP A 477 -21.25 -0.44 50.83
C ASP A 477 -20.01 0.47 51.00
N LYS A 478 -18.86 0.02 50.46
CA LYS A 478 -17.57 0.72 50.38
C LYS A 478 -17.09 0.98 48.94
N ILE A 479 -17.80 0.46 47.95
CA ILE A 479 -17.64 0.85 46.53
C ILE A 479 -18.57 2.03 46.26
N LEU A 480 -17.99 3.18 45.92
CA LEU A 480 -18.71 4.43 45.67
C LEU A 480 -18.70 4.72 44.17
N LEU A 481 -19.89 4.72 43.56
CA LEU A 481 -20.08 5.07 42.16
C LEU A 481 -20.34 6.56 42.03
N MET A 482 -19.46 7.25 41.32
CA MET A 482 -19.46 8.71 41.14
C MET A 482 -19.41 9.04 39.64
N ALA A 483 -19.51 10.32 39.28
CA ALA A 483 -19.11 10.76 37.94
C ALA A 483 -17.58 10.91 37.86
N GLU A 484 -17.01 10.90 36.65
CA GLU A 484 -15.55 10.85 36.43
C GLU A 484 -14.85 12.12 36.95
N ASP A 485 -15.46 13.28 36.71
CA ASP A 485 -15.10 14.58 37.27
C ASP A 485 -15.16 14.64 38.81
N GLU A 486 -16.02 13.84 39.44
CA GLU A 486 -16.15 13.79 40.91
C GLU A 486 -15.13 12.87 41.60
N LEU A 487 -14.37 12.03 40.87
CA LEU A 487 -13.55 10.95 41.44
C LEU A 487 -12.43 11.44 42.38
N LEU A 488 -11.62 12.39 41.91
CA LEU A 488 -10.50 12.93 42.69
C LEU A 488 -11.00 13.88 43.80
N ALA A 489 -12.10 14.60 43.58
CA ALA A 489 -12.78 15.37 44.63
C ALA A 489 -13.32 14.46 45.77
N GLY A 490 -13.79 13.25 45.45
CA GLY A 490 -14.13 12.20 46.43
C GLY A 490 -12.92 11.73 47.25
N LEU A 491 -11.73 11.74 46.66
CA LEU A 491 -10.48 11.40 47.33
C LEU A 491 -9.98 12.55 48.24
N GLU A 492 -10.01 13.80 47.77
CA GLU A 492 -9.64 14.99 48.57
C GLU A 492 -10.53 15.19 49.80
N SER A 493 -11.84 15.00 49.62
CA SER A 493 -12.82 15.17 50.68
C SER A 493 -12.79 14.05 51.73
N GLY A 494 -12.07 12.95 51.46
CA GLY A 494 -12.01 11.76 52.29
C GLY A 494 -13.33 10.97 52.30
N GLU A 495 -14.08 11.00 51.21
CA GLU A 495 -15.26 10.15 51.00
C GLU A 495 -14.85 8.72 50.58
N CYS A 496 -13.73 8.59 49.85
CA CYS A 496 -13.01 7.33 49.63
C CYS A 496 -11.54 7.38 50.09
N ASP A 497 -10.91 6.21 50.23
CA ASP A 497 -9.48 6.07 50.57
C ASP A 497 -8.60 5.85 49.32
N VAL A 498 -9.21 5.35 48.23
CA VAL A 498 -8.61 5.08 46.91
C VAL A 498 -9.55 5.58 45.82
N ALA A 499 -9.03 6.11 44.71
CA ALA A 499 -9.82 6.37 43.50
C ALA A 499 -9.34 5.51 42.31
N ALA A 500 -10.27 5.08 41.46
CA ALA A 500 -9.99 4.51 40.14
C ALA A 500 -10.34 5.56 39.08
N THR A 501 -9.33 6.15 38.44
CA THR A 501 -9.43 7.33 37.57
C THR A 501 -8.38 7.25 36.46
N ASN A 502 -8.41 8.14 35.46
CA ASN A 502 -7.35 8.21 34.44
C ASN A 502 -5.98 8.53 35.07
N ARG A 503 -4.96 7.83 34.58
CA ARG A 503 -3.56 7.96 35.00
C ARG A 503 -2.99 9.35 34.74
N LEU A 504 -3.43 10.03 33.68
CA LEU A 504 -2.87 11.32 33.27
C LEU A 504 -3.32 12.46 34.20
N ASP A 505 -4.62 12.64 34.39
CA ASP A 505 -5.19 13.66 35.29
C ASP A 505 -4.72 13.45 36.74
N ALA A 506 -4.58 12.20 37.18
CA ALA A 506 -3.99 11.89 38.49
C ALA A 506 -2.53 12.37 38.62
N ALA A 507 -1.73 12.27 37.54
CA ALA A 507 -0.36 12.76 37.51
C ALA A 507 -0.30 14.29 37.39
N ALA A 508 -1.16 14.90 36.55
CA ALA A 508 -1.30 16.34 36.38
C ALA A 508 -1.72 17.05 37.68
N ARG A 509 -2.62 16.43 38.45
CA ARG A 509 -3.05 16.87 39.79
C ARG A 509 -2.08 16.44 40.92
N GLY A 510 -1.00 15.71 40.59
CA GLY A 510 0.13 15.44 41.48
C GLY A 510 -0.05 14.29 42.49
N TYR A 511 -0.97 13.36 42.26
CA TYR A 511 -1.24 12.23 43.14
C TYR A 511 -0.23 11.07 43.00
N THR A 512 -0.09 10.28 44.07
CA THR A 512 0.61 8.98 43.99
C THR A 512 -0.29 7.95 43.31
N ILE A 513 0.13 7.51 42.12
CA ILE A 513 -0.44 6.33 41.45
C ILE A 513 0.20 5.06 42.04
N LEU A 514 -0.61 4.06 42.39
CA LEU A 514 -0.13 2.79 42.93
C LEU A 514 0.57 1.95 41.84
N GLU A 515 1.71 1.35 42.17
CA GLU A 515 2.40 0.40 41.29
C GLU A 515 1.55 -0.87 41.07
N ASP A 516 1.43 -1.29 39.81
CA ASP A 516 0.77 -2.52 39.37
C ASP A 516 1.81 -3.60 39.02
N PRO A 517 2.26 -4.42 40.00
CA PRO A 517 3.26 -5.45 39.75
C PRO A 517 2.76 -6.68 38.98
N LEU A 518 1.47 -6.78 38.64
CA LEU A 518 0.89 -7.92 37.91
C LEU A 518 0.48 -7.57 36.48
N GLY A 519 0.43 -6.28 36.11
CA GLY A 519 0.04 -5.80 34.79
C GLY A 519 -1.46 -5.97 34.55
N PHE A 520 -2.28 -5.59 35.53
CA PHE A 520 -3.74 -5.59 35.40
C PHE A 520 -4.22 -4.46 34.49
N PHE A 521 -3.76 -3.25 34.76
CA PHE A 521 -3.96 -2.09 33.91
C PHE A 521 -2.98 -2.21 32.73
N LEU A 522 -3.49 -2.56 31.56
CA LEU A 522 -2.70 -2.70 30.34
C LEU A 522 -2.06 -1.35 30.01
N THR A 523 -0.73 -1.29 29.95
CA THR A 523 0.00 -0.10 29.51
C THR A 523 -0.14 0.09 28.00
N SER A 524 -1.25 0.69 27.58
CA SER A 524 -1.57 0.99 26.19
C SER A 524 -0.98 2.34 25.78
N GLY A 525 0.14 2.31 25.05
CA GLY A 525 0.60 3.50 24.36
C GLY A 525 -0.31 3.85 23.19
N SER A 526 -0.29 5.11 22.78
CA SER A 526 -1.01 5.61 21.62
C SER A 526 -0.02 6.15 20.58
N ALA A 527 -0.44 6.24 19.33
CA ALA A 527 0.39 6.80 18.25
C ALA A 527 -0.47 7.51 17.20
N PRO A 528 0.11 8.44 16.43
CA PRO A 528 -0.51 8.89 15.19
C PRO A 528 -0.52 7.74 14.18
N VAL A 529 -1.63 7.55 13.47
CA VAL A 529 -1.82 6.49 12.48
C VAL A 529 -2.26 7.12 11.17
N MET A 530 -1.46 6.92 10.11
CA MET A 530 -1.60 7.58 8.80
C MET A 530 -1.80 6.55 7.68
N ARG A 531 -2.54 6.92 6.62
CA ARG A 531 -2.72 6.04 5.46
C ARG A 531 -1.41 5.85 4.72
N LYS A 532 -1.06 4.59 4.41
CA LYS A 532 0.21 4.23 3.75
C LYS A 532 0.34 4.95 2.41
N THR A 533 -0.71 4.96 1.59
CA THR A 533 -0.80 5.65 0.31
C THR A 533 -0.51 7.15 0.42
N ILE A 534 -0.97 7.80 1.51
CA ILE A 534 -0.67 9.20 1.78
C ILE A 534 0.80 9.35 2.19
N LEU A 535 1.31 8.51 3.10
CA LEU A 535 2.67 8.59 3.60
C LEU A 535 3.73 8.25 2.53
N ASP A 536 3.49 7.28 1.66
CA ASP A 536 4.36 6.91 0.54
C ASP A 536 4.51 8.08 -0.45
N GLN A 537 3.40 8.76 -0.74
CA GLN A 537 3.39 9.96 -1.59
C GLN A 537 3.99 11.19 -0.87
N ASN A 538 3.99 11.21 0.46
CA ASN A 538 4.37 12.37 1.29
C ASN A 538 5.32 11.93 2.44
N PRO A 539 6.49 11.34 2.15
CA PRO A 539 7.35 10.73 3.18
C PRO A 539 7.93 11.75 4.16
N GLU A 540 7.90 13.04 3.82
CA GLU A 540 8.19 14.14 4.74
C GLU A 540 7.22 14.19 5.93
N LEU A 541 5.95 13.78 5.76
CA LEU A 541 4.94 13.81 6.83
C LEU A 541 5.32 12.92 8.00
N GLY A 542 5.80 11.70 7.74
CA GLY A 542 6.29 10.80 8.80
C GLY A 542 7.48 11.39 9.55
N THR A 543 8.39 12.09 8.86
CA THR A 543 9.51 12.78 9.49
C THR A 543 9.05 13.96 10.36
N VAL A 544 8.07 14.74 9.88
CA VAL A 544 7.51 15.89 10.58
C VAL A 544 6.72 15.46 11.82
N ILE A 545 5.85 14.46 11.69
CA ILE A 545 5.00 13.95 12.78
C ILE A 545 5.84 13.21 13.83
N ASN A 546 6.79 12.35 13.43
CA ASN A 546 7.71 11.72 14.40
C ASN A 546 8.60 12.76 15.09
N GLY A 547 8.94 13.87 14.41
CA GLY A 547 9.64 15.01 15.00
C GLY A 547 8.87 15.67 16.15
N LEU A 548 7.53 15.75 16.05
CA LEU A 548 6.66 16.17 17.14
C LEU A 548 6.58 15.11 18.26
N VAL A 549 6.33 13.84 17.91
CA VAL A 549 6.27 12.73 18.89
C VAL A 549 7.54 12.66 19.75
N ALA A 550 8.71 12.87 19.15
CA ALA A 550 10.00 12.83 19.85
C ALA A 550 10.20 13.92 20.93
N LEU A 551 9.32 14.93 21.00
CA LEU A 551 9.31 15.96 22.05
C LEU A 551 8.29 15.68 23.16
N LEU A 552 7.37 14.73 22.95
CA LEU A 552 6.24 14.47 23.83
C LEU A 552 6.56 13.31 24.79
N ASP A 553 7.40 13.58 25.79
CA ASP A 553 7.66 12.62 26.87
C ASP A 553 6.58 12.67 27.98
N ALA A 554 6.55 11.68 28.87
CA ALA A 554 5.49 11.56 29.87
C ALA A 554 5.46 12.69 30.92
N GLU A 555 6.55 13.44 31.12
CA GLU A 555 6.57 14.64 31.97
C GLU A 555 5.93 15.81 31.19
N THR A 556 6.35 15.99 29.93
CA THR A 556 5.83 17.01 29.00
C THR A 556 4.34 16.86 28.72
N ILE A 557 3.87 15.63 28.45
CA ILE A 557 2.45 15.32 28.18
C ILE A 557 1.60 15.65 29.42
N SER A 558 2.06 15.25 30.61
CA SER A 558 1.37 15.57 31.88
C SER A 558 1.34 17.07 32.16
N ASP A 559 2.38 17.84 31.79
CA ASP A 559 2.39 19.30 31.95
C ASP A 559 1.54 20.04 30.91
N LEU A 560 1.36 19.48 29.70
CA LEU A 560 0.45 20.00 28.66
C LEU A 560 -1.02 19.78 29.03
N ASP A 561 -1.37 18.57 29.45
CA ASP A 561 -2.69 18.18 29.94
C ASP A 561 -3.11 19.07 31.13
N ARG A 562 -2.22 19.24 32.11
CA ARG A 562 -2.39 20.12 33.27
C ARG A 562 -2.72 21.59 32.92
N GLN A 563 -2.27 22.11 31.78
CA GLN A 563 -2.55 23.49 31.36
C GLN A 563 -4.00 23.68 30.85
N VAL A 564 -4.59 22.62 30.30
CA VAL A 564 -6.01 22.61 29.91
C VAL A 564 -6.88 22.35 31.14
N GLU A 565 -6.53 21.34 31.94
CA GLU A 565 -7.35 20.88 33.07
C GLU A 565 -7.30 21.77 34.33
N LEU A 566 -6.19 22.48 34.59
CA LEU A 566 -5.98 23.27 35.83
C LEU A 566 -5.37 24.67 35.63
N GLY A 567 -5.13 25.10 34.37
CA GLY A 567 -4.52 26.40 34.05
C GLY A 567 -3.06 26.61 34.51
N GLU A 568 -2.61 27.87 34.50
CA GLU A 568 -1.26 28.25 34.97
C GLU A 568 -1.08 28.10 36.49
N ASP A 569 -2.14 28.30 37.29
CA ASP A 569 -2.06 28.40 38.75
C ASP A 569 -2.42 27.10 39.50
N GLY A 570 -3.09 26.15 38.86
CA GLY A 570 -3.30 24.80 39.39
C GLY A 570 -4.53 24.64 40.30
N GLU A 571 -5.54 25.50 40.17
CA GLU A 571 -6.81 25.43 40.92
C GLU A 571 -8.00 25.39 39.93
N GLU A 572 -8.93 24.43 40.08
CA GLU A 572 -10.18 24.38 39.29
C GLU A 572 -11.01 25.67 39.45
N GLU A 573 -11.72 26.09 38.39
CA GLU A 573 -12.47 27.35 38.31
C GLU A 573 -11.63 28.65 38.51
N SER A 574 -10.29 28.62 38.39
CA SER A 574 -9.47 29.84 38.52
C SER A 574 -9.79 30.89 37.45
N GLY A 575 -10.14 30.43 36.24
CA GLY A 575 -10.43 31.24 35.07
C GLY A 575 -9.21 31.55 34.18
N ASP A 576 -8.04 30.97 34.51
CA ASP A 576 -6.81 31.02 33.70
C ASP A 576 -6.53 29.66 32.99
N GLU A 577 -7.56 28.82 32.84
CA GLU A 577 -7.61 27.61 31.99
C GLU A 577 -7.32 27.98 30.51
N HIS A 578 -6.42 27.23 29.85
CA HIS A 578 -6.04 27.50 28.45
C HIS A 578 -6.72 26.52 27.48
N ASP A 579 -7.23 27.04 26.35
CA ASP A 579 -7.85 26.18 25.34
C ASP A 579 -6.80 25.27 24.65
N ALA A 580 -7.19 24.03 24.32
CA ALA A 580 -6.28 23.02 23.78
C ALA A 580 -5.59 23.45 22.46
N TYR A 581 -6.21 24.32 21.66
CA TYR A 581 -5.59 24.89 20.45
C TYR A 581 -4.51 25.92 20.79
N THR A 582 -4.73 26.76 21.81
CA THR A 582 -3.71 27.67 22.36
C THR A 582 -2.54 26.92 22.96
N VAL A 583 -2.78 25.89 23.80
CA VAL A 583 -1.71 25.06 24.38
C VAL A 583 -0.90 24.35 23.29
N ALA A 584 -1.58 23.76 22.29
CA ALA A 584 -0.93 23.13 21.14
C ALA A 584 -0.07 24.13 20.33
N ARG A 585 -0.62 25.31 20.02
CA ARG A 585 0.08 26.37 19.27
C ARG A 585 1.34 26.82 19.98
N ASP A 586 1.25 27.16 21.26
CA ASP A 586 2.35 27.79 21.96
C ASP A 586 3.49 26.79 22.22
N PHE A 587 3.18 25.51 22.49
CA PHE A 587 4.19 24.44 22.52
C PHE A 587 4.91 24.28 21.17
N LEU A 588 4.19 24.29 20.03
CA LEU A 588 4.83 24.21 18.71
C LEU A 588 5.72 25.42 18.40
N VAL A 589 5.31 26.62 18.80
CA VAL A 589 6.10 27.85 18.64
C VAL A 589 7.34 27.86 19.54
N GLU A 590 7.22 27.45 20.81
CA GLU A 590 8.36 27.40 21.73
C GLU A 590 9.42 26.36 21.34
N ASN A 591 9.02 25.28 20.66
CA ASN A 591 9.92 24.25 20.14
C ASN A 591 10.43 24.51 18.71
N GLU A 592 10.20 25.72 18.16
CA GLU A 592 10.60 26.12 16.79
C GLU A 592 10.02 25.20 15.67
N LEU A 593 8.85 24.57 15.90
CA LEU A 593 8.19 23.65 14.95
C LEU A 593 7.25 24.34 13.94
N ILE A 594 6.73 25.52 14.25
CA ILE A 594 5.91 26.37 13.33
C ILE A 594 6.35 27.83 13.43
N GLU A 595 6.13 28.65 12.40
CA GLU A 595 6.43 30.08 12.49
C GLU A 595 5.46 30.82 13.44
N PRO A 596 5.95 31.70 14.35
CA PRO A 596 5.08 32.48 15.22
C PRO A 596 4.21 33.46 14.40
N PRO A 597 2.94 33.68 14.77
CA PRO A 597 2.04 34.54 14.03
C PRO A 597 2.58 35.97 13.93
N VAL A 598 2.62 36.51 12.70
CA VAL A 598 3.14 37.85 12.43
C VAL A 598 2.28 38.90 13.12
N GLU A 599 2.83 39.62 14.11
CA GLU A 599 2.15 40.73 14.78
C GLU A 599 1.58 41.74 13.75
N GLU A 600 0.25 41.87 13.67
CA GLU A 600 -0.34 43.05 13.03
C GLU A 600 0.11 44.32 13.79
N PRO A 601 0.46 45.40 13.09
CA PRO A 601 1.07 46.57 13.71
C PRO A 601 0.10 47.25 14.69
N ALA A 602 0.36 47.08 15.98
CA ALA A 602 -0.50 47.46 17.10
C ALA A 602 -1.22 48.80 16.92
N VAL A 603 -2.55 48.76 17.00
CA VAL A 603 -3.41 49.95 16.98
C VAL A 603 -3.28 50.68 18.32
N ASP A 604 -2.91 51.96 18.26
CA ASP A 604 -2.57 52.82 19.41
C ASP A 604 -3.80 53.09 20.31
N GLU A 605 -4.04 52.23 21.31
CA GLU A 605 -5.13 52.36 22.31
C GLU A 605 -4.92 53.55 23.26
N ALA A 606 -5.08 54.76 22.72
CA ALA A 606 -4.98 56.02 23.45
C ALA A 606 -6.33 56.76 23.59
N ALA A 607 -7.47 56.04 23.52
CA ALA A 607 -8.80 56.64 23.63
C ALA A 607 -9.95 55.68 24.03
N GLU A 608 -10.12 55.39 25.33
CA GLU A 608 -11.34 55.75 26.10
C GLU A 608 -11.28 55.35 27.60
N GLU A 609 -10.65 56.21 28.43
CA GLU A 609 -10.95 56.21 29.87
C GLU A 609 -12.40 56.69 30.11
N GLY A 610 -13.34 55.76 30.28
CA GLY A 610 -14.38 55.92 31.31
C GLY A 610 -15.85 55.69 30.96
N ALA A 611 -16.31 54.45 31.16
CA ALA A 611 -17.57 54.17 31.85
C ALA A 611 -17.51 52.78 32.52
N GLY A 612 -17.70 52.71 33.85
CA GLY A 612 -17.66 51.45 34.58
C GLY A 612 -19.05 50.89 34.92
N SER A 613 -19.12 49.54 34.99
CA SER A 613 -20.15 48.69 35.61
C SER A 613 -21.62 48.86 35.19
N GLN A 614 -22.24 47.77 34.74
CA GLN A 614 -22.86 46.78 35.65
C GLN A 614 -23.31 45.51 34.91
N SER A 615 -23.16 44.36 35.55
CA SER A 615 -23.76 43.08 35.14
C SER A 615 -25.25 43.02 35.50
N THR A 616 -26.02 42.24 34.74
CA THR A 616 -27.25 41.56 35.19
C THR A 616 -27.54 40.41 34.22
N GLU A 617 -27.85 39.23 34.73
CA GLU A 617 -28.27 38.07 33.94
C GLU A 617 -29.64 38.29 33.27
N ARG A 618 -29.98 37.41 32.32
CA ARG A 618 -31.38 37.16 31.97
C ARG A 618 -31.67 35.68 31.77
N GLU A 619 -32.19 35.06 32.83
CA GLU A 619 -33.10 33.92 32.70
C GLU A 619 -34.23 34.21 31.71
N ASN A 620 -34.74 33.16 31.07
CA ASN A 620 -35.86 33.24 30.12
C ASN A 620 -37.11 32.54 30.70
N PRO A 621 -38.19 33.28 31.02
CA PRO A 621 -39.49 32.69 31.30
C PRO A 621 -40.46 32.87 30.11
N ALA A 622 -41.06 31.75 29.68
CA ALA A 622 -41.94 31.69 28.51
C ALA A 622 -43.40 32.14 28.77
N VAL A 623 -44.26 31.94 27.76
CA VAL A 623 -45.69 31.51 27.81
C VAL A 623 -46.69 32.39 27.04
N GLU A 624 -47.53 31.66 26.27
CA GLU A 624 -48.88 31.96 25.74
C GLU A 624 -49.13 32.66 24.38
N GLU A 625 -50.15 32.09 23.72
CA GLU A 625 -50.66 32.35 22.39
C GLU A 625 -51.59 33.59 22.32
N THR A 626 -51.87 34.09 21.11
CA THR A 626 -53.21 34.00 20.44
C THR A 626 -53.42 35.11 19.39
N GLY A 627 -54.31 34.87 18.40
CA GLY A 627 -55.30 35.92 18.07
C GLY A 627 -55.32 36.60 16.69
N THR A 628 -55.42 35.83 15.60
CA THR A 628 -56.41 36.04 14.49
C THR A 628 -56.64 37.40 13.76
N GLU A 629 -56.62 37.30 12.43
CA GLU A 629 -57.45 38.01 11.41
C GLU A 629 -57.08 39.44 10.91
N ALA A 630 -57.47 39.70 9.65
CA ALA A 630 -57.17 40.86 8.77
C ALA A 630 -58.48 41.36 8.11
N PRO A 631 -58.54 42.02 6.92
CA PRO A 631 -57.67 42.98 6.20
C PRO A 631 -58.48 44.33 6.02
N PRO A 632 -58.47 45.14 4.91
CA PRO A 632 -57.56 45.35 3.77
C PRO A 632 -57.22 46.85 3.44
N ALA A 633 -56.38 47.07 2.40
CA ALA A 633 -56.33 48.16 1.36
C ALA A 633 -56.64 49.65 1.74
N ASP A 634 -56.08 50.69 1.11
CA ASP A 634 -55.76 50.90 -0.32
C ASP A 634 -54.92 52.19 -0.53
N ALA A 635 -54.44 52.43 -1.76
CA ALA A 635 -54.03 53.70 -2.39
C ALA A 635 -52.78 54.50 -1.92
N THR A 636 -52.06 55.02 -2.94
CA THR A 636 -50.94 55.99 -2.92
C THR A 636 -51.44 57.40 -3.34
N PRO A 637 -50.63 58.45 -3.67
CA PRO A 637 -49.20 58.78 -3.43
C PRO A 637 -49.01 60.25 -2.89
N THR A 638 -47.82 60.87 -3.11
CA THR A 638 -47.50 62.34 -3.12
C THR A 638 -47.26 63.08 -1.78
N GLU A 639 -46.41 64.12 -1.65
CA GLU A 639 -45.28 64.69 -2.45
C GLU A 639 -44.44 65.71 -1.63
N GLY A 640 -43.21 66.04 -2.08
CA GLY A 640 -42.54 67.35 -1.87
C GLY A 640 -41.65 67.56 -0.63
N GLU A 641 -40.77 68.59 -0.56
CA GLU A 641 -40.27 69.50 -1.62
C GLU A 641 -39.03 70.34 -1.18
N GLY A 642 -38.15 70.75 -2.11
CA GLY A 642 -37.10 71.80 -1.97
C GLY A 642 -35.77 71.40 -1.29
N GLY A 643 -34.58 71.98 -1.58
CA GLY A 643 -34.16 73.03 -2.55
C GLY A 643 -33.19 74.06 -1.91
N GLY A 644 -32.11 74.58 -2.52
CA GLY A 644 -31.47 74.36 -3.82
C GLY A 644 -30.31 75.37 -4.11
N GLU A 645 -29.78 75.40 -5.35
CA GLU A 645 -28.87 76.42 -5.96
C GLU A 645 -27.41 76.54 -5.43
N THR A 646 -26.36 76.94 -6.18
CA THR A 646 -25.99 77.09 -7.62
C THR A 646 -24.43 77.20 -7.73
N GLY A 647 -23.71 76.95 -8.84
CA GLY A 647 -24.06 76.37 -10.14
C GLY A 647 -22.90 76.44 -11.19
N GLN A 648 -23.03 75.61 -12.25
CA GLN A 648 -22.82 75.92 -13.70
C GLN A 648 -21.41 76.28 -14.24
N THR A 649 -20.95 75.93 -15.48
CA THR A 649 -21.41 75.14 -16.69
C THR A 649 -20.19 74.99 -17.67
N PRO A 650 -20.21 74.29 -18.85
CA PRO A 650 -21.34 73.78 -19.65
C PRO A 650 -21.24 72.34 -20.28
N SER A 651 -22.23 71.51 -19.93
CA SER A 651 -23.28 70.90 -20.79
C SER A 651 -23.04 70.16 -22.15
N PRO A 652 -23.94 69.22 -22.53
CA PRO A 652 -23.73 68.16 -23.54
C PRO A 652 -24.70 68.33 -24.77
N PRO A 653 -25.46 67.35 -25.33
CA PRO A 653 -26.20 66.20 -24.74
C PRO A 653 -25.59 64.82 -25.14
N ASP A 654 -26.16 63.62 -24.96
CA ASP A 654 -27.53 63.17 -24.62
C ASP A 654 -27.55 61.79 -23.87
N SER A 655 -28.68 61.08 -23.79
CA SER A 655 -28.92 59.83 -23.02
C SER A 655 -30.14 59.02 -23.58
N PRO A 656 -30.64 57.88 -23.02
CA PRO A 656 -30.35 57.19 -21.74
C PRO A 656 -30.18 55.65 -21.79
N ALA A 657 -30.07 55.02 -20.60
CA ALA A 657 -29.81 53.59 -20.36
C ALA A 657 -30.75 52.99 -19.26
N LEU A 658 -30.22 52.08 -18.42
CA LEU A 658 -30.75 51.40 -17.20
C LEU A 658 -31.27 49.95 -17.45
N THR A 659 -30.74 48.84 -16.86
CA THR A 659 -30.36 48.44 -15.47
C THR A 659 -31.55 48.13 -14.54
N GLN A 660 -31.58 47.10 -13.66
CA GLN A 660 -30.57 46.13 -13.21
C GLN A 660 -31.20 44.89 -12.49
N THR A 661 -30.38 43.86 -12.18
CA THR A 661 -30.45 42.85 -11.08
C THR A 661 -31.68 41.92 -10.82
N SER A 662 -31.38 40.61 -10.82
CA SER A 662 -31.73 39.45 -9.94
C SER A 662 -32.99 39.42 -9.05
N PRO A 663 -33.57 38.22 -8.81
CA PRO A 663 -33.36 37.52 -7.52
C PRO A 663 -33.29 35.96 -7.61
N SER A 664 -33.23 35.29 -6.45
CA SER A 664 -32.98 33.83 -6.29
C SER A 664 -34.18 33.03 -5.73
N ALA A 665 -34.09 31.69 -5.85
CA ALA A 665 -34.65 30.63 -4.97
C ALA A 665 -36.16 30.26 -4.93
N GLU A 666 -36.40 28.96 -5.22
CA GLU A 666 -37.25 27.94 -4.53
C GLU A 666 -38.79 27.71 -4.71
N MET A 667 -39.08 26.40 -4.87
CA MET A 667 -40.19 25.54 -4.38
C MET A 667 -41.69 25.69 -4.79
N LEU A 668 -42.27 24.63 -5.41
CA LEU A 668 -43.18 23.60 -4.81
C LEU A 668 -44.27 22.97 -5.75
N ALA A 669 -44.52 21.66 -5.52
CA ALA A 669 -45.81 20.93 -5.62
C ALA A 669 -46.48 20.52 -6.98
N SER A 670 -46.10 19.32 -7.45
CA SER A 670 -46.95 18.12 -7.72
C SER A 670 -48.24 18.14 -8.58
N ALA A 671 -48.31 17.18 -9.53
CA ALA A 671 -49.52 16.50 -10.02
C ALA A 671 -49.16 15.09 -10.53
N SER A 672 -50.09 14.12 -10.56
CA SER A 672 -49.74 12.68 -10.65
C SER A 672 -50.47 11.84 -11.71
N ALA A 673 -49.77 10.76 -12.11
CA ALA A 673 -50.24 9.48 -12.67
C ALA A 673 -50.90 9.40 -14.07
N GLY A 674 -50.43 8.44 -14.88
CA GLY A 674 -51.10 7.95 -16.10
C GLY A 674 -50.13 7.43 -17.17
N GLY A 675 -49.86 6.12 -17.20
CA GLY A 675 -48.94 5.48 -18.17
C GLY A 675 -49.63 4.88 -19.41
N GLY A 676 -48.84 4.47 -20.39
CA GLY A 676 -49.26 3.71 -21.58
C GLY A 676 -48.17 3.64 -22.66
N GLU A 677 -47.97 2.46 -23.26
CA GLU A 677 -46.96 2.19 -24.30
C GLU A 677 -47.35 2.80 -25.67
N GLY A 678 -46.36 3.01 -26.56
CA GLY A 678 -46.64 3.25 -27.99
C GLY A 678 -45.47 3.77 -28.83
N ASP A 679 -44.88 2.91 -29.67
CA ASP A 679 -43.91 3.29 -30.71
C ASP A 679 -44.46 4.28 -31.76
N ALA A 680 -43.64 5.26 -32.14
CA ALA A 680 -43.67 5.86 -33.49
C ALA A 680 -42.38 6.65 -33.78
N ALA A 681 -41.41 6.04 -34.48
CA ALA A 681 -40.22 6.74 -34.93
C ALA A 681 -40.51 7.74 -36.08
N THR A 682 -39.84 8.89 -36.07
CA THR A 682 -39.55 9.67 -37.29
C THR A 682 -38.10 10.13 -37.26
N ALA A 683 -37.29 9.65 -38.19
CA ALA A 683 -35.87 9.97 -38.28
C ALA A 683 -35.60 11.09 -39.30
N SER A 684 -34.63 11.96 -38.99
CA SER A 684 -33.89 12.74 -39.98
C SER A 684 -32.48 12.18 -40.08
N ALA A 685 -32.14 11.56 -41.22
CA ALA A 685 -30.88 10.85 -41.38
C ALA A 685 -29.69 11.81 -41.60
N SER A 686 -28.71 11.75 -40.70
CA SER A 686 -27.30 11.88 -41.05
C SER A 686 -26.83 10.58 -41.73
N SER A 687 -25.82 10.68 -42.60
CA SER A 687 -25.17 9.49 -43.16
C SER A 687 -24.43 8.75 -42.04
N PRO A 688 -24.45 7.40 -42.00
CA PRO A 688 -23.59 6.67 -41.08
C PRO A 688 -22.13 6.84 -41.52
N GLY A 689 -21.36 7.61 -40.73
CA GLY A 689 -19.96 7.26 -40.55
C GLY A 689 -19.91 5.86 -39.93
N ILE A 690 -18.96 5.04 -40.33
CA ILE A 690 -18.72 3.76 -39.66
C ILE A 690 -18.07 4.11 -38.32
N ALA A 691 -18.87 4.17 -37.26
CA ALA A 691 -18.32 4.06 -35.91
C ALA A 691 -17.57 2.73 -35.84
N ARG A 692 -16.26 2.78 -35.56
CA ARG A 692 -15.57 1.59 -35.08
C ARG A 692 -16.22 1.21 -33.75
N GLU A 693 -16.56 -0.05 -33.59
CA GLU A 693 -16.95 -0.56 -32.27
C GLU A 693 -15.74 -0.40 -31.33
N PRO A 694 -15.94 0.04 -30.08
CA PRO A 694 -14.83 0.19 -29.13
C PRO A 694 -14.18 -1.18 -28.91
N GLY A 695 -12.86 -1.23 -29.09
CA GLY A 695 -12.11 -2.47 -28.91
C GLY A 695 -12.23 -3.00 -27.49
N ILE A 696 -12.19 -4.32 -27.33
CA ILE A 696 -12.07 -4.97 -26.03
C ILE A 696 -10.72 -4.54 -25.45
N ILE A 697 -10.72 -3.85 -24.33
CA ILE A 697 -9.49 -3.46 -23.63
C ILE A 697 -9.11 -4.59 -22.69
N ILE A 698 -7.96 -5.22 -22.92
CA ILE A 698 -7.49 -6.39 -22.14
C ILE A 698 -6.24 -6.02 -21.37
N ALA A 699 -6.19 -6.38 -20.09
CA ALA A 699 -5.06 -6.15 -19.21
C ALA A 699 -4.63 -7.40 -18.43
N SER A 700 -3.53 -7.28 -17.69
CA SER A 700 -3.01 -8.30 -16.76
C SER A 700 -2.08 -7.67 -15.73
N MET A 701 -1.80 -8.41 -14.66
CA MET A 701 -0.67 -8.15 -13.77
C MET A 701 0.67 -8.30 -14.49
N THR A 702 1.74 -7.89 -13.81
CA THR A 702 3.13 -7.85 -14.27
C THR A 702 3.89 -9.16 -14.06
N ASP A 703 3.40 -10.11 -13.25
CA ASP A 703 4.01 -11.43 -13.11
C ASP A 703 3.92 -12.26 -14.40
N THR A 704 4.85 -13.20 -14.59
CA THR A 704 5.00 -13.97 -15.83
C THR A 704 3.73 -14.71 -16.23
N GLU A 705 3.04 -15.36 -15.28
CA GLU A 705 1.89 -16.19 -15.61
C GLU A 705 0.64 -15.38 -15.95
N GLN A 706 0.43 -14.23 -15.29
CA GLN A 706 -0.66 -13.31 -15.64
C GLN A 706 -0.37 -12.56 -16.93
N GLN A 707 0.87 -12.13 -17.17
CA GLN A 707 1.29 -11.61 -18.49
C GLN A 707 1.07 -12.64 -19.60
N LEU A 708 1.45 -13.90 -19.38
CA LEU A 708 1.26 -15.00 -20.31
C LEU A 708 -0.22 -15.29 -20.56
N MET A 709 -1.05 -15.35 -19.51
CA MET A 709 -2.49 -15.55 -19.65
C MET A 709 -3.18 -14.37 -20.35
N GLY A 710 -2.83 -13.12 -20.00
CA GLY A 710 -3.31 -11.92 -20.68
C GLY A 710 -2.94 -11.92 -22.17
N THR A 711 -1.68 -12.23 -22.47
CA THR A 711 -1.17 -12.32 -23.85
C THR A 711 -1.85 -13.44 -24.65
N MET A 712 -2.15 -14.59 -24.03
CA MET A 712 -2.97 -15.64 -24.64
C MET A 712 -4.39 -15.15 -24.93
N MET A 713 -5.02 -14.43 -24.01
CA MET A 713 -6.38 -13.90 -24.16
C MET A 713 -6.45 -12.85 -25.29
N VAL A 714 -5.49 -11.92 -25.32
CA VAL A 714 -5.28 -10.95 -26.41
C VAL A 714 -5.12 -11.64 -27.76
N THR A 715 -4.19 -12.59 -27.85
CA THR A 715 -3.84 -13.26 -29.12
C THR A 715 -4.99 -14.14 -29.64
N LEU A 716 -5.70 -14.82 -28.74
CA LEU A 716 -6.88 -15.62 -29.07
C LEU A 716 -8.06 -14.77 -29.57
N LEU A 717 -8.28 -13.58 -28.99
CA LEU A 717 -9.37 -12.70 -29.44
C LEU A 717 -9.00 -11.91 -30.71
N ARG A 718 -7.74 -11.47 -30.85
CA ARG A 718 -7.22 -10.88 -32.10
C ARG A 718 -7.34 -11.85 -33.28
N SER A 719 -6.91 -13.10 -33.11
CA SER A 719 -7.02 -14.13 -34.16
C SER A 719 -8.46 -14.54 -34.49
N ALA A 720 -9.40 -14.38 -33.54
CA ALA A 720 -10.83 -14.52 -33.77
C ALA A 720 -11.47 -13.32 -34.51
N GLY A 721 -10.73 -12.24 -34.74
CA GLY A 721 -11.17 -11.05 -35.47
C GLY A 721 -11.85 -9.97 -34.62
N TYR A 722 -11.74 -10.04 -33.28
CA TYR A 722 -12.20 -8.95 -32.42
C TYR A 722 -11.26 -7.74 -32.49
N PRO A 723 -11.77 -6.50 -32.42
CA PRO A 723 -10.94 -5.35 -32.11
C PRO A 723 -10.47 -5.47 -30.65
N VAL A 724 -9.15 -5.52 -30.44
CA VAL A 724 -8.53 -5.67 -29.11
C VAL A 724 -7.50 -4.57 -28.90
N VAL A 725 -7.72 -3.77 -27.87
CA VAL A 725 -6.73 -2.88 -27.26
C VAL A 725 -6.02 -3.68 -26.18
N ASP A 726 -4.72 -3.45 -26.06
CA ASP A 726 -3.82 -4.33 -25.34
C ASP A 726 -3.04 -3.51 -24.32
N ARG A 727 -3.18 -3.91 -23.07
CA ARG A 727 -2.63 -3.29 -21.86
C ARG A 727 -2.22 -4.39 -20.87
N THR A 728 -1.71 -5.52 -21.33
CA THR A 728 -1.06 -6.50 -20.43
C THR A 728 0.09 -5.82 -19.67
N ALA A 729 0.38 -6.27 -18.44
CA ALA A 729 1.35 -5.66 -17.53
C ALA A 729 1.04 -4.19 -17.22
N SER A 730 -0.12 -3.89 -16.62
CA SER A 730 -0.57 -2.51 -16.38
C SER A 730 -1.14 -2.18 -15.00
N GLY A 731 -1.05 -3.10 -14.02
CA GLY A 731 -1.45 -2.82 -12.63
C GLY A 731 -1.51 -4.07 -11.77
N THR A 732 -1.73 -3.88 -10.47
CA THR A 732 -1.98 -4.96 -9.49
C THR A 732 -3.42 -5.49 -9.61
N SER A 733 -3.74 -6.60 -8.93
CA SER A 733 -5.12 -7.11 -8.84
C SER A 733 -6.13 -6.01 -8.43
N PRO A 734 -5.93 -5.24 -7.33
CA PRO A 734 -6.76 -4.08 -6.99
C PRO A 734 -6.93 -3.04 -8.11
N ASP A 735 -5.84 -2.64 -8.79
CA ASP A 735 -5.90 -1.64 -9.85
C ASP A 735 -6.76 -2.14 -11.02
N LEU A 736 -6.47 -3.35 -11.50
CA LEU A 736 -7.19 -3.98 -12.59
C LEU A 736 -8.66 -4.23 -12.24
N ARG A 737 -8.96 -4.51 -10.97
CA ARG A 737 -10.33 -4.60 -10.46
C ARG A 737 -11.05 -3.25 -10.53
N ALA A 738 -10.43 -2.18 -10.05
CA ALA A 738 -10.98 -0.82 -10.12
C ALA A 738 -11.15 -0.34 -11.56
N MET A 739 -10.20 -0.64 -12.45
CA MET A 739 -10.30 -0.39 -13.89
C MET A 739 -11.42 -1.21 -14.55
N LEU A 740 -11.68 -2.46 -14.10
CA LEU A 740 -12.77 -3.28 -14.62
C LEU A 740 -14.14 -2.77 -14.15
N GLU A 741 -14.26 -2.32 -12.91
CA GLU A 741 -15.51 -1.79 -12.34
C GLU A 741 -15.87 -0.40 -12.86
N SER A 742 -14.89 0.49 -13.01
CA SER A 742 -15.05 1.81 -13.67
C SER A 742 -15.31 1.71 -15.17
N GLY A 743 -14.83 0.65 -15.82
CA GLY A 743 -15.00 0.41 -17.26
C GLY A 743 -13.84 0.89 -18.14
N GLU A 744 -12.69 1.20 -17.56
CA GLU A 744 -11.46 1.52 -18.31
C GLU A 744 -10.85 0.28 -19.00
N ILE A 745 -10.91 -0.89 -18.36
CA ILE A 745 -10.63 -2.17 -19.02
C ILE A 745 -11.91 -2.99 -19.18
N ASP A 746 -11.95 -3.93 -20.12
CA ASP A 746 -13.10 -4.82 -20.33
C ASP A 746 -12.88 -6.24 -19.78
N LEU A 747 -11.61 -6.68 -19.66
CA LEU A 747 -11.24 -8.07 -19.40
C LEU A 747 -9.82 -8.18 -18.82
N TYR A 748 -9.62 -8.94 -17.74
CA TYR A 748 -8.29 -9.33 -17.24
C TYR A 748 -8.32 -10.74 -16.62
N PRO A 749 -7.18 -11.44 -16.48
CA PRO A 749 -7.09 -12.67 -15.69
C PRO A 749 -6.84 -12.38 -14.20
N GLU A 750 -7.53 -13.12 -13.32
CA GLU A 750 -7.56 -12.90 -11.86
C GLU A 750 -7.55 -14.23 -11.10
N PHE A 751 -6.97 -14.28 -9.90
CA PHE A 751 -6.91 -15.48 -9.05
C PHE A 751 -8.16 -15.65 -8.17
N THR A 752 -8.70 -16.87 -8.07
CA THR A 752 -9.86 -17.15 -7.19
C THR A 752 -9.59 -16.88 -5.71
N GLY A 753 -8.35 -17.02 -5.24
CA GLY A 753 -7.97 -16.74 -3.85
C GLY A 753 -7.96 -15.25 -3.56
N VAL A 754 -7.12 -14.50 -4.30
CA VAL A 754 -6.97 -13.03 -4.21
C VAL A 754 -8.32 -12.32 -4.27
N ALA A 755 -9.18 -12.70 -5.22
CA ALA A 755 -10.49 -12.06 -5.33
C ALA A 755 -11.43 -12.34 -4.14
N LEU A 756 -11.31 -13.49 -3.47
CA LEU A 756 -12.10 -13.81 -2.28
C LEU A 756 -11.57 -13.17 -1.00
N SER A 757 -10.25 -13.02 -0.86
CA SER A 757 -9.66 -12.29 0.26
C SER A 757 -9.87 -10.78 0.10
N LEU A 758 -9.41 -10.18 -1.00
CA LEU A 758 -9.38 -8.72 -1.17
C LEU A 758 -10.75 -8.08 -1.45
N TYR A 759 -11.60 -8.70 -2.28
CA TYR A 759 -12.87 -8.06 -2.70
C TYR A 759 -14.09 -8.54 -1.91
N HIS A 760 -13.96 -9.66 -1.18
CA HIS A 760 -15.05 -10.27 -0.40
C HIS A 760 -14.69 -10.48 1.09
N ASN A 761 -13.52 -10.00 1.53
CA ASN A 761 -13.06 -10.00 2.92
C ASN A 761 -13.16 -11.37 3.62
N ILE A 762 -12.88 -12.46 2.89
CA ILE A 762 -12.82 -13.81 3.44
C ILE A 762 -11.39 -14.07 3.95
N PRO A 763 -11.17 -14.26 5.26
CA PRO A 763 -9.83 -14.46 5.80
C PRO A 763 -9.18 -15.74 5.25
N PRO A 764 -7.84 -15.80 5.13
CA PRO A 764 -7.13 -16.90 4.48
C PRO A 764 -7.54 -18.30 4.99
N SER A 765 -7.65 -18.47 6.31
CA SER A 765 -8.11 -19.70 6.98
C SER A 765 -9.56 -20.13 6.68
N ALA A 766 -10.38 -19.26 6.08
CA ALA A 766 -11.75 -19.55 5.67
C ALA A 766 -11.93 -19.71 4.14
N LEU A 767 -10.88 -19.48 3.35
CA LEU A 767 -10.92 -19.61 1.89
C LEU A 767 -11.11 -21.07 1.43
N PRO A 768 -11.82 -21.34 0.31
CA PRO A 768 -11.98 -22.70 -0.18
C PRO A 768 -10.68 -23.30 -0.71
N THR A 769 -10.23 -24.40 -0.09
CA THR A 769 -9.03 -25.18 -0.43
C THR A 769 -9.20 -26.08 -1.66
N THR A 770 -10.29 -25.91 -2.43
CA THR A 770 -10.55 -26.68 -3.66
C THR A 770 -10.96 -25.75 -4.78
N ALA A 771 -10.38 -25.94 -5.97
CA ALA A 771 -10.58 -25.03 -7.10
C ALA A 771 -12.04 -24.86 -7.52
N ASP A 772 -12.82 -25.94 -7.56
CA ASP A 772 -14.24 -25.85 -7.90
C ASP A 772 -15.06 -25.17 -6.79
N GLY A 773 -14.60 -25.21 -5.53
CA GLY A 773 -15.17 -24.46 -4.42
C GLY A 773 -14.89 -22.96 -4.52
N ALA A 774 -13.61 -22.59 -4.66
CA ALA A 774 -13.17 -21.19 -4.75
C ALA A 774 -13.81 -20.49 -5.97
N PHE A 775 -13.74 -21.14 -7.14
CA PHE A 775 -14.34 -20.63 -8.36
C PHE A 775 -15.86 -20.49 -8.30
N SER A 776 -16.57 -21.41 -7.63
CA SER A 776 -18.02 -21.29 -7.47
C SER A 776 -18.39 -20.15 -6.52
N LEU A 777 -17.67 -20.02 -5.40
CA LEU A 777 -17.92 -18.98 -4.40
C LEU A 777 -17.69 -17.58 -4.97
N VAL A 778 -16.52 -17.32 -5.58
CA VAL A 778 -16.22 -15.99 -6.13
C VAL A 778 -17.17 -15.62 -7.26
N LYS A 779 -17.56 -16.59 -8.10
CA LYS A 779 -18.50 -16.37 -9.19
C LYS A 779 -19.92 -16.05 -8.71
N ASP A 780 -20.40 -16.70 -7.64
CA ASP A 780 -21.72 -16.42 -7.07
C ASP A 780 -21.75 -15.06 -6.34
N LEU A 781 -20.62 -14.60 -5.78
CA LEU A 781 -20.48 -13.29 -5.13
C LEU A 781 -20.35 -12.15 -6.16
N ASP A 782 -19.39 -12.22 -7.10
CA ASP A 782 -19.17 -11.18 -8.13
C ASP A 782 -20.34 -11.04 -9.12
N ALA A 783 -21.18 -12.07 -9.26
CA ALA A 783 -22.42 -11.96 -10.01
C ALA A 783 -23.38 -10.89 -9.45
N ALA A 784 -23.30 -10.56 -8.16
CA ALA A 784 -24.03 -9.43 -7.57
C ALA A 784 -23.48 -8.06 -8.00
N LEU A 785 -22.18 -7.98 -8.29
CA LEU A 785 -21.46 -6.79 -8.76
C LEU A 785 -21.48 -6.65 -10.30
N ASN A 786 -22.33 -7.43 -10.99
CA ASN A 786 -22.43 -7.48 -12.46
C ASN A 786 -21.13 -7.95 -13.16
N ILE A 787 -20.22 -8.59 -12.43
CA ILE A 787 -18.98 -9.19 -12.93
C ILE A 787 -19.18 -10.69 -13.23
N ALA A 788 -18.39 -11.22 -14.15
CA ALA A 788 -18.54 -12.56 -14.70
C ALA A 788 -17.19 -13.28 -14.82
N TRP A 789 -17.06 -14.36 -14.04
CA TRP A 789 -15.93 -15.28 -14.10
C TRP A 789 -16.11 -16.29 -15.23
N ILE A 790 -15.24 -16.21 -16.23
CA ILE A 790 -15.11 -17.21 -17.31
C ILE A 790 -14.35 -18.43 -16.74
N ARG A 791 -14.42 -19.59 -17.41
CA ARG A 791 -13.85 -20.85 -16.90
C ARG A 791 -12.36 -20.74 -16.54
N LYS A 792 -12.05 -20.96 -15.25
CA LYS A 792 -10.68 -21.04 -14.69
C LYS A 792 -9.75 -22.03 -15.38
N ALA A 793 -8.46 -21.81 -15.16
CA ALA A 793 -7.37 -22.75 -15.37
C ALA A 793 -7.55 -24.07 -14.58
N SER A 794 -6.70 -25.04 -14.90
CA SER A 794 -6.62 -26.35 -14.24
C SER A 794 -5.39 -26.47 -13.33
N PHE A 795 -4.66 -25.38 -13.11
CA PHE A 795 -3.60 -25.24 -12.11
C PHE A 795 -4.04 -24.36 -10.93
N ASP A 796 -3.15 -24.22 -9.96
CA ASP A 796 -3.34 -23.54 -8.68
C ASP A 796 -2.02 -22.86 -8.31
N SER A 797 -2.02 -21.53 -8.15
CA SER A 797 -0.79 -20.74 -7.95
C SER A 797 -0.46 -20.44 -6.49
N THR A 798 -1.22 -20.99 -5.54
CA THR A 798 -0.87 -20.90 -4.11
C THR A 798 0.48 -21.56 -3.85
N TYR A 799 1.17 -21.15 -2.79
CA TYR A 799 2.42 -21.79 -2.36
C TYR A 799 2.25 -23.27 -1.99
N GLY A 800 3.36 -23.99 -1.86
CA GLY A 800 3.38 -25.36 -1.37
C GLY A 800 4.76 -25.80 -0.92
N LEU A 801 4.83 -27.00 -0.33
CA LEU A 801 6.11 -27.65 -0.04
C LEU A 801 6.47 -28.61 -1.17
N ALA A 802 7.71 -28.56 -1.65
CA ALA A 802 8.25 -29.49 -2.64
C ALA A 802 9.53 -30.19 -2.15
N VAL A 803 9.83 -31.32 -2.79
CA VAL A 803 10.99 -32.16 -2.53
C VAL A 803 11.72 -32.52 -3.82
N SER A 804 13.04 -32.65 -3.76
CA SER A 804 13.84 -32.99 -4.94
C SER A 804 13.56 -34.42 -5.44
N PRO A 805 13.88 -34.77 -6.72
CA PRO A 805 13.71 -36.14 -7.24
C PRO A 805 14.35 -37.24 -6.36
N ALA A 806 15.46 -36.93 -5.69
CA ALA A 806 16.16 -37.84 -4.79
C ALA A 806 15.38 -38.08 -3.48
N VAL A 807 14.71 -37.05 -2.95
CA VAL A 807 13.88 -37.14 -1.75
C VAL A 807 12.51 -37.76 -2.08
N ALA A 808 11.91 -37.38 -3.20
CA ALA A 808 10.68 -37.99 -3.72
C ALA A 808 10.82 -39.50 -3.95
N ALA A 809 12.04 -39.98 -4.29
CA ALA A 809 12.36 -41.40 -4.41
C ALA A 809 12.44 -42.16 -3.07
N ARG A 810 12.49 -41.47 -1.92
CA ARG A 810 12.35 -42.07 -0.57
C ARG A 810 10.90 -42.43 -0.25
N GLY A 811 9.93 -41.87 -1.00
CA GLY A 811 8.50 -42.12 -0.84
C GLY A 811 7.67 -40.91 -0.44
N LEU A 812 8.27 -39.73 -0.23
CA LEU A 812 7.53 -38.50 0.04
C LEU A 812 6.77 -38.06 -1.22
N ARG A 813 5.44 -37.99 -1.13
CA ARG A 813 4.53 -37.53 -2.19
C ARG A 813 3.41 -36.63 -1.68
N THR A 814 3.03 -36.78 -0.42
CA THR A 814 1.99 -36.00 0.25
C THR A 814 2.57 -35.33 1.50
N LEU A 815 1.90 -34.29 2.00
CA LEU A 815 2.19 -33.71 3.32
C LEU A 815 2.01 -34.73 4.46
N LEU A 816 1.17 -35.78 4.29
CA LEU A 816 1.06 -36.87 5.26
C LEU A 816 2.31 -37.78 5.28
N ASP A 817 3.02 -37.95 4.15
CA ASP A 817 4.29 -38.68 4.11
C ASP A 817 5.41 -37.87 4.81
N LEU A 818 5.39 -36.55 4.66
CA LEU A 818 6.25 -35.62 5.39
C LEU A 818 5.99 -35.72 6.91
N THR A 819 4.73 -35.61 7.34
CA THR A 819 4.33 -35.82 8.74
C THR A 819 4.83 -37.15 9.26
N ALA A 820 4.63 -38.25 8.54
CA ALA A 820 5.03 -39.59 8.96
C ALA A 820 6.56 -39.73 9.09
N ALA A 821 7.34 -39.00 8.29
CA ALA A 821 8.80 -38.95 8.41
C ALA A 821 9.24 -38.11 9.62
N VAL A 822 8.69 -36.91 9.80
CA VAL A 822 9.00 -35.98 10.91
C VAL A 822 8.58 -36.59 12.27
N GLN A 823 7.43 -37.26 12.34
CA GLN A 823 6.99 -37.96 13.56
C GLN A 823 7.83 -39.21 13.88
N ALA A 824 8.51 -39.81 12.88
CA ALA A 824 9.41 -40.94 13.10
C ALA A 824 10.81 -40.50 13.60
N ASP A 825 11.29 -39.36 13.11
CA ASP A 825 12.52 -38.69 13.57
C ASP A 825 12.44 -37.18 13.24
N PRO A 826 12.24 -36.30 14.23
CA PRO A 826 12.13 -34.85 14.05
C PRO A 826 13.35 -34.16 13.43
N THR A 827 14.46 -34.87 13.22
CA THR A 827 15.72 -34.36 12.63
C THR A 827 16.11 -35.04 11.31
N ALA A 828 15.29 -35.94 10.76
CA ALA A 828 15.64 -36.75 9.57
C ALA A 828 15.36 -36.11 8.19
N LEU A 829 14.85 -34.88 8.19
CA LEU A 829 14.58 -34.06 7.00
C LEU A 829 14.88 -32.59 7.34
N THR A 830 15.61 -31.91 6.48
CA THR A 830 15.82 -30.45 6.55
C THR A 830 14.67 -29.75 5.84
N ILE A 831 13.93 -28.91 6.55
CA ILE A 831 12.81 -28.11 6.03
C ILE A 831 13.29 -26.67 5.87
N CYS A 832 13.26 -26.13 4.66
CA CYS A 832 13.70 -24.77 4.37
C CYS A 832 12.51 -23.91 3.94
N VAL A 833 12.40 -22.76 4.58
CA VAL A 833 11.31 -21.79 4.38
C VAL A 833 11.91 -20.39 4.45
N ASP A 834 11.21 -19.43 3.88
CA ASP A 834 11.44 -18.00 4.07
C ASP A 834 10.96 -17.52 5.44
N ASP A 835 11.36 -16.31 5.81
CA ASP A 835 10.96 -15.69 7.08
C ASP A 835 9.45 -15.43 7.14
N ASP A 836 8.79 -15.08 6.03
CA ASP A 836 7.35 -14.80 6.03
C ASP A 836 6.55 -16.08 6.28
N PHE A 837 6.81 -17.15 5.51
CA PHE A 837 6.19 -18.46 5.72
C PHE A 837 6.54 -19.10 7.07
N PHE A 838 7.65 -18.71 7.70
CA PHE A 838 7.97 -19.14 9.07
C PHE A 838 7.14 -18.41 10.13
N ASN A 839 6.88 -17.11 9.95
CA ASN A 839 6.20 -16.26 10.93
C ASN A 839 4.67 -16.15 10.72
N ASP A 840 4.15 -16.52 9.54
CA ASP A 840 2.72 -16.57 9.22
C ASP A 840 1.96 -17.54 10.16
N VAL A 841 0.88 -17.01 10.76
CA VAL A 841 0.04 -17.66 11.78
C VAL A 841 -1.31 -18.18 11.23
N GLU A 842 -1.63 -17.98 9.95
CA GLU A 842 -2.79 -18.59 9.29
C GLU A 842 -2.40 -19.70 8.31
N LEU A 843 -1.46 -19.45 7.39
CA LEU A 843 -1.06 -20.42 6.35
C LEU A 843 0.40 -20.93 6.48
N GLY A 844 1.17 -20.33 7.38
CA GLY A 844 2.60 -20.59 7.55
C GLY A 844 2.94 -21.94 8.20
N LEU A 845 4.23 -22.16 8.41
CA LEU A 845 4.79 -23.41 8.92
C LEU A 845 4.22 -23.81 10.29
N ALA A 846 3.87 -22.84 11.14
CA ALA A 846 3.25 -23.10 12.45
C ALA A 846 1.85 -23.73 12.33
N SER A 847 0.99 -23.13 11.51
CA SER A 847 -0.40 -23.55 11.30
C SER A 847 -0.47 -24.85 10.49
N LEU A 848 0.43 -24.99 9.51
CA LEU A 848 0.68 -26.24 8.80
C LEU A 848 1.11 -27.36 9.78
N ALA A 849 1.99 -27.06 10.74
CA ALA A 849 2.46 -28.02 11.73
C ALA A 849 1.37 -28.46 12.73
N GLU A 850 0.46 -27.56 13.12
CA GLU A 850 -0.71 -27.92 13.92
C GLU A 850 -1.69 -28.79 13.13
N LEU A 851 -2.14 -28.35 11.95
CA LEU A 851 -3.13 -29.08 11.13
C LEU A 851 -2.67 -30.51 10.76
N TYR A 852 -1.38 -30.70 10.52
CA TYR A 852 -0.79 -31.99 10.17
C TYR A 852 -0.24 -32.79 11.37
N GLU A 853 -0.38 -32.31 12.61
CA GLU A 853 0.25 -32.86 13.82
C GLU A 853 1.77 -33.13 13.68
N MET A 854 2.48 -32.43 12.77
CA MET A 854 3.93 -32.60 12.59
C MET A 854 4.71 -31.72 13.55
N LYS A 855 5.85 -32.22 14.04
CA LYS A 855 6.68 -31.53 15.05
C LYS A 855 8.16 -31.62 14.67
N PRO A 856 8.61 -30.84 13.67
CA PRO A 856 10.03 -30.74 13.32
C PRO A 856 10.84 -30.21 14.51
N SER A 857 12.13 -30.54 14.54
CA SER A 857 13.07 -29.92 15.47
C SER A 857 13.34 -28.48 15.05
N PRO A 858 13.52 -27.52 15.98
CA PRO A 858 14.09 -26.22 15.65
C PRO A 858 15.46 -26.32 14.97
N GLU A 859 16.21 -27.40 15.20
CA GLU A 859 17.50 -27.69 14.54
C GLU A 859 17.36 -28.25 13.10
N SER A 860 16.13 -28.55 12.63
CA SER A 860 15.86 -29.05 11.27
C SER A 860 15.05 -28.09 10.41
N ILE A 861 14.74 -26.88 10.91
CA ILE A 861 14.18 -25.77 10.14
C ILE A 861 15.34 -24.84 9.77
N VAL A 862 15.39 -24.40 8.51
CA VAL A 862 16.38 -23.45 8.00
C VAL A 862 15.66 -22.29 7.33
N LEU A 863 16.01 -21.08 7.73
CA LEU A 863 15.49 -19.85 7.15
C LEU A 863 16.42 -19.42 6.01
N LEU A 864 15.87 -19.27 4.81
CA LEU A 864 16.57 -18.95 3.55
C LEU A 864 15.71 -18.00 2.73
N ALA A 865 16.32 -17.14 1.91
CA ALA A 865 15.55 -16.43 0.87
C ALA A 865 14.96 -17.43 -0.13
N ASP A 866 13.77 -17.17 -0.69
CA ASP A 866 13.07 -18.06 -1.63
C ASP A 866 14.02 -18.64 -2.69
N ASP A 867 14.77 -17.75 -3.34
CA ASP A 867 15.71 -18.06 -4.42
C ASP A 867 16.86 -19.00 -3.99
N GLU A 868 17.21 -19.03 -2.70
CA GLU A 868 18.15 -20.01 -2.12
C GLU A 868 17.46 -21.35 -1.81
N ILE A 869 16.17 -21.38 -1.41
CA ILE A 869 15.42 -22.62 -1.14
C ILE A 869 15.41 -23.54 -2.36
N TYR A 870 15.11 -23.00 -3.55
CA TYR A 870 15.15 -23.76 -4.81
C TYR A 870 16.55 -24.36 -5.06
N ARG A 871 17.61 -23.57 -4.89
CA ARG A 871 19.00 -24.03 -5.08
C ARG A 871 19.38 -25.14 -4.09
N SER A 872 19.00 -24.97 -2.82
CA SER A 872 19.24 -25.95 -1.76
C SER A 872 18.43 -27.24 -1.92
N LEU A 873 17.23 -27.18 -2.51
CA LEU A 873 16.49 -28.39 -2.94
C LEU A 873 17.24 -29.14 -4.06
N ARG A 874 17.85 -28.42 -5.00
CA ARG A 874 18.54 -29.00 -6.17
C ARG A 874 19.90 -29.60 -5.83
N ASP A 875 20.67 -28.97 -4.94
CA ASP A 875 21.97 -29.51 -4.49
C ASP A 875 21.84 -30.56 -3.37
N GLY A 876 20.69 -30.61 -2.69
CA GLY A 876 20.38 -31.55 -1.61
C GLY A 876 20.89 -31.12 -0.24
N THR A 877 21.16 -29.83 -0.03
CA THR A 877 21.31 -29.23 1.30
C THR A 877 19.97 -29.07 2.02
N CYS A 878 18.86 -28.99 1.27
CA CYS A 878 17.50 -29.08 1.79
C CYS A 878 16.82 -30.40 1.38
N ASP A 879 15.98 -30.97 2.26
CA ASP A 879 15.12 -32.11 1.90
C ASP A 879 13.75 -31.65 1.37
N VAL A 880 13.19 -30.58 1.95
CA VAL A 880 11.83 -30.07 1.73
C VAL A 880 11.85 -28.54 1.74
N GLY A 881 11.34 -27.89 0.70
CA GLY A 881 11.37 -26.42 0.59
C GLY A 881 9.99 -25.82 0.29
N LYS A 882 9.71 -24.62 0.82
CA LYS A 882 8.62 -23.75 0.33
C LYS A 882 8.92 -23.31 -1.11
N ILE A 883 7.90 -23.37 -1.97
CA ILE A 883 7.95 -22.95 -3.37
C ILE A 883 6.61 -22.30 -3.78
N SER A 884 6.61 -21.48 -4.83
CA SER A 884 5.42 -21.27 -5.66
C SER A 884 5.20 -22.51 -6.55
N ARG A 885 3.94 -22.91 -6.73
CA ARG A 885 3.57 -24.10 -7.53
C ARG A 885 3.74 -23.92 -9.04
N THR A 886 3.84 -22.68 -9.50
CA THR A 886 3.86 -22.27 -10.92
C THR A 886 5.22 -21.77 -11.40
N ASP A 887 6.18 -21.62 -10.48
CA ASP A 887 7.58 -21.28 -10.75
C ASP A 887 8.21 -22.27 -11.75
N ALA A 888 8.89 -21.73 -12.79
CA ALA A 888 9.50 -22.50 -13.86
C ALA A 888 10.43 -23.65 -13.39
N ARG A 889 11.12 -23.47 -12.26
CA ARG A 889 12.10 -24.43 -11.72
C ARG A 889 11.42 -25.68 -11.18
N VAL A 890 10.14 -25.62 -10.83
CA VAL A 890 9.36 -26.79 -10.40
C VAL A 890 9.33 -27.84 -11.53
N GLY A 891 8.95 -27.42 -12.74
CA GLY A 891 8.97 -28.26 -13.94
C GLY A 891 10.39 -28.61 -14.37
N ALA A 892 11.22 -27.58 -14.61
CA ALA A 892 12.56 -27.75 -15.18
C ALA A 892 13.49 -28.62 -14.32
N TRP A 893 13.44 -28.48 -12.99
CA TRP A 893 14.29 -29.24 -12.05
C TRP A 893 13.59 -30.51 -11.51
N GLN A 894 12.38 -30.82 -12.03
CA GLN A 894 11.57 -32.00 -11.71
C GLN A 894 11.24 -32.12 -10.21
N LEU A 895 11.02 -30.97 -9.55
CA LEU A 895 10.65 -30.93 -8.15
C LEU A 895 9.28 -31.59 -7.97
N THR A 896 9.15 -32.42 -6.94
CA THR A 896 7.86 -33.01 -6.57
C THR A 896 7.23 -32.12 -5.52
N VAL A 897 6.26 -31.29 -5.94
CA VAL A 897 5.29 -30.66 -5.02
C VAL A 897 4.58 -31.77 -4.24
N LEU A 898 4.40 -31.58 -2.94
CA LEU A 898 3.71 -32.53 -2.07
C LEU A 898 2.20 -32.30 -2.13
N ASP A 899 1.42 -33.35 -2.41
CA ASP A 899 -0.03 -33.31 -2.36
C ASP A 899 -0.52 -32.86 -0.96
N ASP A 900 -1.51 -31.98 -0.94
CA ASP A 900 -2.20 -31.48 0.26
C ASP A 900 -3.57 -32.19 0.45
N PRO A 901 -3.62 -33.34 1.15
CA PRO A 901 -4.87 -34.07 1.36
C PRO A 901 -5.77 -33.54 2.49
N LEU A 902 -5.36 -32.50 3.24
CA LEU A 902 -6.19 -31.89 4.29
C LEU A 902 -6.75 -30.53 3.89
N GLY A 903 -6.11 -29.84 2.95
CA GLY A 903 -6.42 -28.46 2.60
C GLY A 903 -5.84 -27.50 3.64
N ALA A 904 -4.52 -27.49 3.76
CA ALA A 904 -3.81 -26.40 4.45
C ALA A 904 -3.82 -25.13 3.60
N PHE A 905 -3.65 -25.27 2.28
CA PHE A 905 -3.49 -24.13 1.38
C PHE A 905 -4.80 -23.78 0.65
N PRO A 906 -5.23 -22.51 0.66
CA PRO A 906 -6.37 -22.03 -0.11
C PRO A 906 -6.10 -22.09 -1.62
N ASN A 907 -7.16 -22.17 -2.45
CA ASN A 907 -6.95 -22.37 -3.89
C ASN A 907 -6.98 -21.07 -4.73
N TYR A 908 -5.89 -20.86 -5.46
CA TYR A 908 -5.61 -19.71 -6.31
C TYR A 908 -5.55 -20.14 -7.78
N SER A 909 -6.64 -20.72 -8.30
CA SER A 909 -6.78 -20.99 -9.74
C SER A 909 -7.10 -19.68 -10.50
N PRO A 910 -6.30 -19.26 -11.49
CA PRO A 910 -6.61 -18.05 -12.26
C PRO A 910 -7.73 -18.27 -13.30
N ALA A 911 -8.45 -17.20 -13.61
CA ALA A 911 -9.56 -17.20 -14.56
C ALA A 911 -9.75 -15.85 -15.26
N PRO A 912 -10.26 -15.78 -16.50
CA PRO A 912 -10.62 -14.51 -17.13
C PRO A 912 -11.88 -13.91 -16.50
N VAL A 913 -11.82 -12.64 -16.11
CA VAL A 913 -12.88 -11.87 -15.43
C VAL A 913 -13.24 -10.64 -16.25
N THR A 914 -14.56 -10.39 -16.40
CA THR A 914 -15.13 -9.36 -17.29
C THR A 914 -16.47 -8.88 -16.76
N ARG A 915 -16.94 -7.68 -17.14
CA ARG A 915 -18.34 -7.26 -16.87
C ARG A 915 -19.34 -8.05 -17.74
N ASN A 916 -20.52 -8.37 -17.21
CA ASN A 916 -21.59 -9.04 -17.97
C ASN A 916 -22.04 -8.26 -19.21
N GLU A 917 -21.92 -6.92 -19.21
CA GLU A 917 -22.25 -6.09 -20.38
C GLU A 917 -21.27 -6.27 -21.55
N VAL A 918 -20.00 -6.61 -21.28
CA VAL A 918 -19.01 -6.94 -22.31
C VAL A 918 -19.33 -8.30 -22.91
N LEU A 919 -19.74 -9.28 -22.11
CA LEU A 919 -20.24 -10.57 -22.60
C LEU A 919 -21.53 -10.41 -23.43
N ALA A 920 -22.42 -9.49 -23.05
CA ALA A 920 -23.61 -9.16 -23.83
C ALA A 920 -23.27 -8.44 -25.16
N ARG A 921 -22.18 -7.65 -25.19
CA ARG A 921 -21.63 -7.00 -26.39
C ARG A 921 -20.94 -8.02 -27.32
N TYR A 922 -20.26 -9.02 -26.75
CA TYR A 922 -19.45 -10.01 -27.47
C TYR A 922 -19.80 -11.47 -27.08
N PRO A 923 -20.98 -12.02 -27.48
CA PRO A 923 -21.47 -13.30 -26.97
C PRO A 923 -20.66 -14.55 -27.35
N GLU A 924 -19.77 -14.47 -28.34
CA GLU A 924 -18.83 -15.55 -28.67
C GLU A 924 -17.51 -15.49 -27.88
N MET A 925 -17.30 -14.46 -27.05
CA MET A 925 -16.06 -14.28 -26.28
C MET A 925 -15.92 -15.33 -25.17
N GLU A 926 -16.98 -15.56 -24.38
CA GLU A 926 -16.98 -16.55 -23.28
C GLU A 926 -16.55 -17.93 -23.76
N GLN A 927 -17.13 -18.41 -24.87
CA GLN A 927 -16.85 -19.75 -25.40
C GLN A 927 -15.39 -19.92 -25.85
N ARG A 928 -14.75 -18.84 -26.33
CA ARG A 928 -13.36 -18.87 -26.81
C ARG A 928 -12.39 -18.85 -25.63
N LEU A 929 -12.56 -17.91 -24.71
CA LEU A 929 -11.72 -17.80 -23.51
C LEU A 929 -11.86 -19.04 -22.61
N ALA A 930 -13.05 -19.61 -22.47
CA ALA A 930 -13.29 -20.84 -21.71
C ALA A 930 -12.66 -22.12 -22.32
N ALA A 931 -12.00 -22.02 -23.48
CA ALA A 931 -11.21 -23.11 -24.07
C ALA A 931 -9.77 -23.17 -23.54
N LEU A 932 -9.24 -22.07 -22.97
CA LEU A 932 -7.88 -22.00 -22.41
C LEU A 932 -7.74 -22.84 -21.13
N GLY A 933 -8.65 -22.63 -20.17
CA GLY A 933 -8.53 -23.16 -18.81
C GLY A 933 -8.31 -24.69 -18.67
N PRO A 934 -8.92 -25.55 -19.52
CA PRO A 934 -8.68 -27.00 -19.51
C PRO A 934 -7.31 -27.46 -20.03
N LEU A 935 -6.54 -26.56 -20.66
CA LEU A 935 -5.25 -26.86 -21.28
C LEU A 935 -4.09 -26.40 -20.39
N LEU A 936 -4.30 -25.34 -19.60
CA LEU A 936 -3.36 -24.87 -18.59
C LEU A 936 -3.46 -25.76 -17.33
N THR A 937 -2.65 -26.82 -17.29
CA THR A 937 -2.41 -27.69 -16.13
C THR A 937 -1.11 -27.28 -15.40
N PRO A 938 -0.84 -27.76 -14.17
CA PRO A 938 0.39 -27.40 -13.43
C PRO A 938 1.67 -27.71 -14.21
N GLU A 939 1.71 -28.84 -14.92
CA GLU A 939 2.84 -29.23 -15.76
C GLU A 939 2.98 -28.29 -16.97
N VAL A 940 1.85 -27.89 -17.58
CA VAL A 940 1.85 -27.00 -18.75
C VAL A 940 2.26 -25.58 -18.37
N ILE A 941 1.78 -25.01 -17.26
CA ILE A 941 2.14 -23.63 -16.90
C ILE A 941 3.61 -23.54 -16.46
N THR A 942 4.12 -24.52 -15.70
CA THR A 942 5.55 -24.56 -15.33
C THR A 942 6.46 -24.77 -16.54
N ASP A 943 6.08 -25.63 -17.50
CA ASP A 943 6.81 -25.79 -18.78
C ASP A 943 6.76 -24.52 -19.66
N LEU A 944 5.71 -23.67 -19.56
CA LEU A 944 5.59 -22.42 -20.31
C LEU A 944 6.36 -21.27 -19.65
N ASN A 945 6.26 -21.11 -18.33
CA ASN A 945 7.06 -20.15 -17.57
C ASN A 945 8.56 -20.46 -17.75
N ALA A 946 8.94 -21.74 -17.77
CA ALA A 946 10.31 -22.17 -18.06
C ALA A 946 10.82 -21.88 -19.50
N GLN A 947 9.96 -21.47 -20.43
CA GLN A 947 10.39 -20.97 -21.75
C GLN A 947 10.60 -19.44 -21.76
N ILE A 948 10.16 -18.75 -20.71
CA ILE A 948 10.20 -17.28 -20.54
C ILE A 948 11.27 -16.89 -19.52
N GLU A 949 11.46 -17.68 -18.46
CA GLU A 949 12.27 -17.34 -17.28
C GLU A 949 13.64 -18.06 -17.23
N LEU A 950 13.81 -19.18 -17.95
CA LEU A 950 14.97 -20.08 -17.82
C LEU A 950 15.72 -20.31 -19.12
N GLY A 951 17.04 -20.45 -19.00
CA GLY A 951 17.96 -20.67 -20.11
C GLY A 951 18.05 -22.14 -20.53
N GLN A 952 18.83 -22.38 -21.60
CA GLN A 952 19.05 -23.74 -22.13
C GLN A 952 19.80 -24.68 -21.17
N ASP A 953 20.39 -24.17 -20.08
CA ASP A 953 20.99 -24.95 -18.99
C ASP A 953 20.05 -25.13 -17.78
N GLY A 954 18.92 -24.40 -17.74
CA GLY A 954 17.91 -24.43 -16.69
C GLY A 954 18.19 -23.53 -15.49
N GLU A 955 19.13 -22.58 -15.58
CA GLU A 955 19.22 -21.46 -14.63
C GLU A 955 18.34 -20.28 -15.10
N PRO A 956 18.04 -19.27 -14.25
CA PRO A 956 17.49 -17.99 -14.72
C PRO A 956 18.40 -17.38 -15.79
N ALA A 957 17.81 -16.90 -16.88
CA ALA A 957 18.56 -16.53 -18.08
C ALA A 957 18.81 -15.01 -18.22
N THR A 958 19.39 -14.65 -19.37
CA THR A 958 20.19 -13.43 -19.60
C THR A 958 20.19 -13.01 -21.09
N GLY A 959 19.10 -13.27 -21.83
CA GLY A 959 18.91 -12.79 -23.21
C GLY A 959 18.83 -13.86 -24.32
N ASP A 960 18.40 -15.09 -24.01
CA ASP A 960 18.23 -16.21 -24.94
C ASP A 960 16.81 -16.85 -24.85
N GLU A 961 15.91 -16.26 -24.05
CA GLU A 961 14.56 -16.72 -23.72
C GLU A 961 13.51 -16.45 -24.83
N ALA A 962 12.38 -17.18 -24.79
CA ALA A 962 11.28 -16.97 -25.74
C ALA A 962 10.27 -15.93 -25.22
N SER A 963 10.08 -14.84 -25.97
CA SER A 963 9.11 -13.79 -25.60
C SER A 963 7.71 -14.33 -25.27
N ILE A 964 7.03 -13.72 -24.31
CA ILE A 964 5.70 -14.12 -23.85
C ILE A 964 4.70 -14.23 -25.01
N ALA A 965 4.77 -13.30 -25.98
CA ALA A 965 3.96 -13.33 -27.20
C ALA A 965 4.25 -14.55 -28.10
N GLN A 966 5.51 -14.97 -28.23
CA GLN A 966 5.89 -16.17 -28.98
C GLN A 966 5.45 -17.45 -28.27
N VAL A 967 5.63 -17.54 -26.95
CA VAL A 967 5.21 -18.69 -26.13
C VAL A 967 3.69 -18.84 -26.16
N ALA A 968 2.94 -17.76 -25.94
CA ALA A 968 1.49 -17.72 -26.07
C ALA A 968 1.02 -18.13 -27.48
N THR A 969 1.57 -17.52 -28.54
CA THR A 969 1.20 -17.81 -29.93
C THR A 969 1.44 -19.29 -30.28
N THR A 970 2.57 -19.85 -29.84
CA THR A 970 2.93 -21.25 -30.09
C THR A 970 1.95 -22.18 -29.38
N PHE A 971 1.72 -21.99 -28.08
CA PHE A 971 0.78 -22.79 -27.29
C PHE A 971 -0.64 -22.78 -27.84
N LEU A 972 -1.16 -21.60 -28.21
CA LEU A 972 -2.49 -21.45 -28.83
C LEU A 972 -2.60 -22.18 -30.18
N CYS A 973 -1.52 -22.25 -30.95
CA CYS A 973 -1.47 -22.93 -32.24
C CYS A 973 -1.34 -24.45 -32.14
N GLU A 974 -0.48 -24.97 -31.25
CA GLU A 974 -0.36 -26.42 -31.03
C GLU A 974 -1.68 -27.01 -30.51
N ASN A 975 -2.38 -26.28 -29.65
CA ASN A 975 -3.70 -26.65 -29.13
C ASN A 975 -4.88 -26.33 -30.08
N GLN A 976 -4.60 -25.84 -31.29
CA GLN A 976 -5.58 -25.59 -32.36
C GLN A 976 -6.70 -24.60 -31.97
N LEU A 977 -6.41 -23.64 -31.08
CA LEU A 977 -7.35 -22.60 -30.68
C LEU A 977 -7.46 -21.46 -31.71
N MET A 978 -6.42 -21.27 -32.54
CA MET A 978 -6.39 -20.25 -33.60
C MET A 978 -6.63 -20.85 -34.99
N GLY A 979 -7.33 -20.09 -35.84
CA GLY A 979 -7.69 -20.52 -37.20
C GLY A 979 -6.61 -20.28 -38.26
N ASP A 980 -5.63 -19.43 -37.97
CA ASP A 980 -4.45 -19.17 -38.80
C ASP A 980 -3.21 -19.12 -37.90
N CYS A 981 -2.23 -19.97 -38.22
CA CYS A 981 -0.97 -20.10 -37.50
C CYS A 981 0.24 -19.68 -38.36
N THR A 982 0.00 -18.98 -39.48
CA THR A 982 1.07 -18.46 -40.36
C THR A 982 1.74 -17.18 -39.82
N VAL A 983 1.31 -16.70 -38.65
CA VAL A 983 1.90 -15.55 -37.95
C VAL A 983 3.21 -15.91 -37.24
N ILE A 984 3.49 -17.21 -37.01
CA ILE A 984 4.68 -17.71 -36.28
C ILE A 984 6.01 -17.24 -36.92
N ASP A 985 6.05 -17.02 -38.25
CA ASP A 985 7.26 -16.54 -38.96
C ASP A 985 7.36 -15.00 -39.10
N ASN A 986 6.33 -14.21 -38.74
CA ASN A 986 6.24 -12.78 -39.09
C ASN A 986 6.28 -11.80 -37.91
N VAL A 987 6.24 -12.25 -36.66
CA VAL A 987 6.45 -11.34 -35.50
C VAL A 987 7.87 -10.76 -35.50
N ALA A 988 8.84 -11.48 -36.06
CA ALA A 988 10.25 -11.07 -36.14
C ALA A 988 10.60 -10.12 -37.30
N THR A 989 9.70 -9.80 -38.24
CA THR A 989 9.99 -8.82 -39.31
C THR A 989 8.77 -8.05 -39.83
N THR A 990 8.71 -6.74 -39.54
CA THR A 990 7.85 -5.78 -40.26
C THR A 990 8.65 -4.69 -41.00
N ALA A 991 9.77 -5.11 -41.62
CA ALA A 991 10.54 -4.26 -42.52
C ALA A 991 9.66 -3.74 -43.69
N THR A 992 9.48 -2.42 -43.78
CA THR A 992 8.58 -1.80 -44.77
C THR A 992 9.17 -1.86 -46.18
N VAL A 993 8.46 -2.51 -47.11
CA VAL A 993 8.92 -2.74 -48.48
C VAL A 993 8.88 -1.46 -49.34
N MET A 994 10.00 -1.16 -49.99
CA MET A 994 10.20 0.02 -50.85
C MET A 994 9.27 0.05 -52.09
N PRO A 995 8.75 1.25 -52.49
CA PRO A 995 7.71 1.40 -53.51
C PRO A 995 8.25 1.38 -54.97
N ASP A 996 9.00 0.34 -55.34
CA ASP A 996 9.65 0.18 -56.66
C ASP A 996 9.33 -1.18 -57.33
N GLY A 997 9.21 -2.26 -56.55
CA GLY A 997 8.75 -3.56 -57.03
C GLY A 997 9.79 -4.41 -57.79
N THR A 998 11.09 -4.20 -57.57
CA THR A 998 12.17 -5.09 -58.05
C THR A 998 12.68 -6.05 -56.97
N ALA A 999 13.14 -7.24 -57.36
CA ALA A 999 13.47 -8.34 -56.45
C ALA A 999 14.95 -8.76 -56.51
N ALA A 1000 15.52 -9.11 -55.36
CA ALA A 1000 16.85 -9.71 -55.18
C ALA A 1000 16.77 -11.26 -55.09
N PRO A 1001 17.89 -12.00 -55.29
CA PRO A 1001 17.83 -13.44 -55.60
C PRO A 1001 18.03 -14.41 -54.43
N ASP A 1002 17.40 -15.57 -54.58
CA ASP A 1002 17.43 -16.78 -53.73
C ASP A 1002 18.83 -17.47 -53.62
N VAL A 1003 19.19 -17.96 -52.43
CA VAL A 1003 20.39 -18.77 -52.14
C VAL A 1003 20.05 -19.91 -51.16
N THR A 1004 19.92 -21.13 -51.68
CA THR A 1004 19.51 -22.33 -50.92
C THR A 1004 20.68 -23.23 -50.48
N THR A 1005 20.69 -23.70 -49.22
CA THR A 1005 21.18 -25.04 -48.78
C THR A 1005 20.65 -25.34 -47.36
N GLU A 1006 19.63 -26.19 -47.20
CA GLU A 1006 19.71 -27.65 -46.98
C GLU A 1006 20.36 -28.12 -45.65
N ILE A 1007 19.52 -28.53 -44.69
CA ILE A 1007 19.76 -29.70 -43.82
C ILE A 1007 18.50 -30.59 -43.88
N THR A 1008 18.66 -31.92 -43.91
CA THR A 1008 17.58 -32.89 -44.22
C THR A 1008 17.11 -33.68 -42.98
N PRO A 1009 15.79 -33.84 -42.73
CA PRO A 1009 15.30 -34.70 -41.65
C PRO A 1009 15.35 -36.19 -42.01
N VAL A 1010 15.63 -37.06 -41.03
CA VAL A 1010 15.63 -38.52 -41.20
C VAL A 1010 14.39 -39.15 -40.57
N LEU A 1011 13.42 -39.51 -41.41
CA LEU A 1011 12.16 -40.15 -40.99
C LEU A 1011 12.31 -41.68 -40.88
N ALA A 1012 11.71 -42.30 -39.85
CA ALA A 1012 11.67 -43.76 -39.67
C ALA A 1012 10.26 -44.26 -39.27
N MET A 1013 9.37 -44.42 -40.27
CA MET A 1013 8.03 -45.01 -40.11
C MET A 1013 8.02 -46.55 -40.14
N ILE A 1014 6.81 -47.13 -39.94
CA ILE A 1014 6.24 -48.40 -40.50
C ILE A 1014 6.05 -49.55 -39.48
N PRO A 1015 4.82 -50.14 -39.32
CA PRO A 1015 3.46 -49.64 -39.64
C PRO A 1015 2.34 -50.03 -38.62
N ILE A 1016 1.10 -49.63 -38.91
CA ILE A 1016 -0.16 -50.01 -38.23
C ILE A 1016 -0.76 -51.30 -38.83
N THR A 1017 -1.49 -52.11 -38.03
CA THR A 1017 -2.54 -53.02 -38.53
C THR A 1017 -3.77 -53.15 -37.61
N ASN A 1018 -4.93 -52.65 -38.08
CA ASN A 1018 -6.36 -53.07 -37.92
C ASN A 1018 -6.82 -53.86 -36.65
N VAL A 1019 -8.04 -53.67 -36.11
CA VAL A 1019 -9.39 -53.74 -36.73
C VAL A 1019 -10.46 -53.00 -35.89
N THR A 1020 -11.55 -52.54 -36.52
CA THR A 1020 -12.81 -52.01 -35.90
C THR A 1020 -14.05 -52.60 -36.65
N PRO A 1021 -15.34 -52.35 -36.28
CA PRO A 1021 -15.99 -51.92 -35.03
C PRO A 1021 -17.19 -52.81 -34.58
N GLY A 1022 -17.92 -52.44 -33.51
CA GLY A 1022 -19.27 -52.92 -33.13
C GLY A 1022 -19.42 -53.20 -31.62
N GLU A 1023 -20.57 -53.05 -30.95
CA GLU A 1023 -21.94 -52.56 -31.28
C GLU A 1023 -22.51 -51.80 -30.04
N ALA A 1024 -23.74 -51.24 -30.11
CA ALA A 1024 -24.28 -50.35 -29.06
C ALA A 1024 -25.55 -50.87 -28.33
N SER A 1025 -25.65 -50.53 -27.04
CA SER A 1025 -26.84 -50.56 -26.14
C SER A 1025 -27.43 -51.93 -25.70
N THR A 1026 -27.79 -52.03 -24.40
CA THR A 1026 -29.21 -52.18 -23.93
C THR A 1026 -29.33 -52.25 -22.39
N LEU A 1027 -30.57 -52.05 -21.90
CA LEU A 1027 -31.02 -51.95 -20.50
C LEU A 1027 -31.09 -53.29 -19.71
N ASP A 1028 -30.61 -53.28 -18.46
CA ASP A 1028 -31.38 -53.35 -17.19
C ASP A 1028 -32.15 -54.63 -16.69
N LEU A 1029 -32.42 -54.66 -15.36
CA LEU A 1029 -33.34 -55.49 -14.51
C LEU A 1029 -33.04 -56.96 -14.03
N LEU A 1030 -32.88 -57.09 -12.68
CA LEU A 1030 -33.43 -58.11 -11.69
C LEU A 1030 -33.07 -59.63 -11.80
N VAL A 1031 -32.93 -60.43 -10.72
CA VAL A 1031 -33.90 -60.81 -9.64
C VAL A 1031 -33.22 -61.51 -8.42
N ASN A 1032 -33.85 -61.40 -7.23
CA ASN A 1032 -33.55 -61.97 -5.89
C ASN A 1032 -33.43 -63.51 -5.72
N GLU A 1033 -32.96 -63.95 -4.54
CA GLU A 1033 -33.63 -64.99 -3.72
C GLU A 1033 -33.38 -64.77 -2.20
N ALA A 1034 -34.19 -65.37 -1.29
CA ALA A 1034 -34.20 -65.05 0.16
C ALA A 1034 -34.81 -66.14 1.10
N ILE A 1035 -34.50 -66.11 2.42
CA ILE A 1035 -35.18 -66.78 3.56
C ILE A 1035 -34.54 -66.26 4.89
N ALA A 1036 -35.24 -65.42 5.69
CA ALA A 1036 -36.05 -65.70 6.91
C ALA A 1036 -35.24 -66.09 8.18
N ALA A 1037 -35.13 -65.25 9.23
CA ALA A 1037 -36.11 -64.88 10.30
C ALA A 1037 -36.17 -65.92 11.45
N GLU A 1038 -36.42 -65.62 12.75
CA GLU A 1038 -36.79 -64.38 13.50
C GLU A 1038 -35.64 -64.01 14.50
N GLU A 1039 -35.64 -63.15 15.53
CA GLU A 1039 -36.67 -62.38 16.30
C GLU A 1039 -36.08 -60.99 16.75
N ALA A 1040 -36.18 -60.51 18.02
CA ALA A 1040 -35.76 -59.16 18.47
C ALA A 1040 -35.43 -59.04 19.99
N VAL A 1041 -34.86 -57.89 20.44
CA VAL A 1041 -34.97 -57.18 21.77
C VAL A 1041 -33.66 -56.46 22.21
N ALA A 1042 -33.82 -55.29 22.85
CA ALA A 1042 -32.84 -54.51 23.64
C ALA A 1042 -33.58 -53.99 24.93
N PRO A 1043 -32.98 -53.33 25.97
CA PRO A 1043 -31.65 -52.68 26.03
C PRO A 1043 -30.91 -52.73 27.41
N THR A 1044 -29.93 -51.82 27.61
CA THR A 1044 -29.47 -51.14 28.87
C THR A 1044 -28.72 -51.85 30.02
N ALA A 1045 -27.77 -51.07 30.57
CA ALA A 1045 -27.39 -50.88 31.99
C ALA A 1045 -26.20 -51.66 32.64
N GLU A 1046 -25.51 -50.91 33.51
CA GLU A 1046 -24.45 -51.28 34.48
C GLU A 1046 -25.07 -51.84 35.81
N PRO A 1047 -24.41 -51.86 37.01
CA PRO A 1047 -22.98 -51.72 37.40
C PRO A 1047 -22.53 -52.87 38.34
N VAL A 1048 -21.48 -52.68 39.17
CA VAL A 1048 -21.49 -52.96 40.64
C VAL A 1048 -20.15 -52.61 41.34
N VAL A 1049 -20.25 -52.10 42.57
CA VAL A 1049 -19.16 -51.74 43.51
C VAL A 1049 -18.82 -52.90 44.47
N VAL A 1050 -17.56 -53.05 44.89
CA VAL A 1050 -17.19 -53.89 46.06
C VAL A 1050 -16.10 -53.25 46.95
N SER A 1051 -16.31 -53.32 48.26
CA SER A 1051 -15.35 -53.11 49.37
C SER A 1051 -15.93 -53.83 50.62
N PRO A 1052 -15.29 -53.87 51.81
CA PRO A 1052 -13.89 -53.67 52.22
C PRO A 1052 -13.35 -54.90 53.03
N THR A 1053 -12.18 -54.79 53.70
CA THR A 1053 -11.96 -55.08 55.16
C THR A 1053 -10.49 -54.85 55.59
N GLU A 1054 -10.27 -54.61 56.90
CA GLU A 1054 -8.99 -54.34 57.60
C GLU A 1054 -8.16 -55.65 57.86
N GLU A 1055 -6.98 -55.72 58.53
CA GLU A 1055 -6.32 -54.85 59.53
C GLU A 1055 -4.80 -55.20 59.68
N ASN A 1056 -3.97 -54.27 60.20
CA ASN A 1056 -2.58 -54.38 60.73
C ASN A 1056 -1.40 -54.79 59.81
N ASP A 1057 -0.37 -53.92 59.72
CA ASP A 1057 0.97 -54.14 60.34
C ASP A 1057 1.74 -52.79 60.48
N GLU A 1058 2.77 -52.73 61.34
CA GLU A 1058 3.56 -51.52 61.62
C GLU A 1058 4.83 -51.40 60.75
N SER A 1059 4.97 -50.35 59.93
CA SER A 1059 6.30 -49.81 59.54
C SER A 1059 6.26 -48.42 58.89
N ARG A 1060 7.26 -47.57 59.16
CA ARG A 1060 7.56 -46.31 58.44
C ARG A 1060 8.92 -46.40 57.73
N PRO A 1061 8.94 -46.24 56.41
CA PRO A 1061 9.91 -45.43 55.67
C PRO A 1061 9.31 -44.03 55.44
N ALA A 1062 10.00 -42.90 55.66
CA ALA A 1062 11.23 -42.44 55.02
C ALA A 1062 10.93 -41.80 53.65
N ASP A 1063 10.84 -40.47 53.70
CA ASP A 1063 11.08 -39.46 52.66
C ASP A 1063 10.43 -39.70 51.29
N ALA A 1064 9.23 -39.13 51.14
CA ALA A 1064 8.58 -38.87 49.86
C ALA A 1064 8.40 -37.35 49.74
N ASP A 1065 9.06 -36.74 48.76
CA ASP A 1065 9.17 -35.28 48.64
C ASP A 1065 7.80 -34.59 48.64
N ILE A 1066 7.69 -33.54 49.46
CA ILE A 1066 6.49 -32.74 49.59
C ILE A 1066 6.61 -31.60 48.60
N THR A 1067 6.16 -31.85 47.38
CA THR A 1067 6.10 -30.84 46.34
C THR A 1067 4.86 -29.94 46.51
N ILE A 1068 5.02 -28.71 46.08
CA ILE A 1068 3.96 -27.71 45.87
C ILE A 1068 4.09 -27.21 44.44
N SER A 1069 3.02 -26.62 43.89
CA SER A 1069 3.05 -26.04 42.54
C SER A 1069 2.55 -24.61 42.57
N THR A 1070 3.14 -23.72 41.77
CA THR A 1070 2.51 -22.44 41.46
C THR A 1070 1.23 -22.68 40.66
N PRO A 1071 0.22 -21.79 40.77
CA PRO A 1071 -0.99 -21.87 39.94
C PRO A 1071 -0.68 -21.83 38.44
N ALA A 1072 -1.59 -22.34 37.63
CA ALA A 1072 -1.45 -22.29 36.16
C ALA A 1072 -1.62 -20.87 35.59
N THR A 1073 -2.16 -19.94 36.38
CA THR A 1073 -2.46 -18.56 36.03
C THR A 1073 -1.27 -17.62 36.24
N PHE A 1074 -0.69 -17.60 37.45
CA PHE A 1074 0.33 -16.64 37.88
C PHE A 1074 1.59 -17.26 38.49
N GLY A 1075 2.68 -16.49 38.48
CA GLY A 1075 3.94 -16.82 39.18
C GLY A 1075 3.89 -16.46 40.67
N VAL A 1076 4.85 -16.96 41.46
CA VAL A 1076 4.85 -16.78 42.93
C VAL A 1076 6.18 -16.22 43.41
N ASN A 1077 6.13 -15.09 44.12
CA ASN A 1077 7.26 -14.44 44.76
C ASN A 1077 7.86 -15.32 45.88
N ALA A 1078 9.11 -15.73 45.71
CA ALA A 1078 9.92 -16.41 46.72
C ALA A 1078 10.86 -15.39 47.39
N ARG A 1079 10.75 -15.25 48.71
CA ARG A 1079 11.41 -14.21 49.52
C ARG A 1079 12.51 -14.79 50.42
N GLU A 1080 13.46 -13.95 50.83
CA GLU A 1080 14.58 -14.34 51.70
C GLU A 1080 14.15 -14.83 53.10
N ALA A 1081 12.98 -14.39 53.59
CA ALA A 1081 12.45 -14.71 54.91
C ALA A 1081 10.92 -14.87 54.90
N ALA A 1082 10.37 -15.51 55.94
CA ALA A 1082 8.94 -15.81 56.09
C ALA A 1082 8.09 -14.59 56.50
N ASN A 1083 8.16 -13.49 55.76
CA ASN A 1083 7.31 -12.31 55.93
C ASN A 1083 7.14 -11.54 54.61
N ALA A 1084 6.04 -10.79 54.48
CA ALA A 1084 5.73 -10.07 53.24
C ALA A 1084 6.75 -8.97 52.89
N THR A 1085 7.32 -8.30 53.89
CA THR A 1085 8.32 -7.24 53.74
C THR A 1085 9.75 -7.73 53.43
N ALA A 1086 9.96 -9.04 53.25
CA ALA A 1086 11.26 -9.61 52.94
C ALA A 1086 11.58 -9.49 51.44
N THR A 1087 12.86 -9.30 51.09
CA THR A 1087 13.31 -9.14 49.69
C THR A 1087 12.91 -10.35 48.85
N VAL A 1088 12.33 -10.13 47.67
CA VAL A 1088 12.09 -11.19 46.67
C VAL A 1088 13.45 -11.62 46.09
N VAL A 1089 13.77 -12.90 46.22
CA VAL A 1089 15.04 -13.49 45.72
C VAL A 1089 14.85 -14.26 44.42
N ALA A 1090 13.62 -14.73 44.13
CA ALA A 1090 13.23 -15.32 42.86
C ALA A 1090 11.72 -15.22 42.65
N ILE A 1091 11.28 -15.22 41.40
CA ILE A 1091 9.87 -15.42 41.04
C ILE A 1091 9.74 -16.83 40.45
N LEU A 1092 8.91 -17.67 41.06
CA LEU A 1092 8.60 -18.99 40.52
C LEU A 1092 7.63 -18.85 39.34
N PRO A 1093 7.93 -19.34 38.12
CA PRO A 1093 7.01 -19.23 36.99
C PRO A 1093 5.70 -19.98 37.23
N ARG A 1094 4.62 -19.61 36.53
CA ARG A 1094 3.32 -20.31 36.59
C ARG A 1094 3.44 -21.80 36.22
N ALA A 1095 2.59 -22.64 36.80
CA ALA A 1095 2.59 -24.10 36.69
C ALA A 1095 3.90 -24.84 37.10
N THR A 1096 4.84 -24.17 37.78
CA THR A 1096 6.12 -24.75 38.22
C THR A 1096 5.93 -25.54 39.52
N THR A 1097 6.41 -26.78 39.55
CA THR A 1097 6.45 -27.61 40.77
C THR A 1097 7.80 -27.50 41.47
N VAL A 1098 7.80 -27.12 42.75
CA VAL A 1098 9.01 -26.99 43.60
C VAL A 1098 8.93 -27.87 44.86
N GLN A 1099 10.07 -28.16 45.47
CA GLN A 1099 10.17 -28.94 46.71
C GLN A 1099 10.00 -28.03 47.92
N ALA A 1100 8.98 -28.28 48.75
CA ALA A 1100 8.88 -27.69 50.08
C ALA A 1100 9.70 -28.53 51.08
N ILE A 1101 10.54 -27.85 51.85
CA ILE A 1101 11.52 -28.44 52.77
C ILE A 1101 11.22 -28.11 54.25
N GLY A 1102 10.41 -27.08 54.51
CA GLY A 1102 9.99 -26.67 55.85
C GLY A 1102 8.77 -25.76 55.84
N ARG A 1103 8.31 -25.33 57.02
CA ARG A 1103 7.21 -24.37 57.18
C ARG A 1103 7.29 -23.58 58.49
N THR A 1104 6.57 -22.47 58.59
CA THR A 1104 6.37 -21.77 59.87
C THR A 1104 5.47 -22.56 60.83
N VAL A 1105 5.44 -22.14 62.10
CA VAL A 1105 4.69 -22.80 63.19
C VAL A 1105 3.20 -22.92 62.88
N ASP A 1106 2.62 -21.82 62.41
CA ASP A 1106 1.24 -21.64 61.95
C ASP A 1106 0.98 -22.20 60.54
N SER A 1107 2.04 -22.45 59.76
CA SER A 1107 2.01 -22.85 58.34
C SER A 1107 1.58 -21.76 57.36
N SER A 1108 1.66 -20.47 57.73
CA SER A 1108 1.40 -19.35 56.81
C SER A 1108 2.46 -19.22 55.71
N TRP A 1109 3.69 -19.67 55.94
CA TRP A 1109 4.75 -19.72 54.93
C TRP A 1109 5.37 -21.12 54.84
N LEU A 1110 5.75 -21.49 53.61
CA LEU A 1110 6.53 -22.69 53.30
C LEU A 1110 7.95 -22.30 52.92
N GLN A 1111 8.92 -23.02 53.46
CA GLN A 1111 10.31 -22.95 53.04
C GLN A 1111 10.52 -23.91 51.88
N ILE A 1112 11.15 -23.44 50.81
CA ILE A 1112 11.37 -24.18 49.56
C ILE A 1112 12.85 -24.26 49.18
N LEU A 1113 13.16 -25.16 48.25
CA LEU A 1113 14.42 -25.18 47.51
C LEU A 1113 14.17 -24.68 46.08
N THR A 1114 14.96 -23.69 45.62
CA THR A 1114 14.90 -23.17 44.24
C THR A 1114 15.60 -24.12 43.26
N ALA A 1115 15.47 -23.87 41.95
CA ALA A 1115 16.12 -24.67 40.91
C ALA A 1115 17.66 -24.69 41.04
N ASP A 1116 18.24 -23.57 41.48
CA ASP A 1116 19.69 -23.42 41.72
C ASP A 1116 20.16 -23.97 43.07
N GLY A 1117 19.23 -24.46 43.91
CA GLY A 1117 19.53 -25.06 45.22
C GLY A 1117 19.61 -24.06 46.38
N GLU A 1118 19.10 -22.84 46.21
CA GLU A 1118 19.00 -21.86 47.31
C GLU A 1118 17.70 -22.04 48.11
N VAL A 1119 17.69 -21.55 49.35
CA VAL A 1119 16.57 -21.67 50.27
C VAL A 1119 15.80 -20.35 50.30
N ALA A 1120 14.49 -20.42 50.01
CA ALA A 1120 13.60 -19.26 50.00
C ALA A 1120 12.26 -19.60 50.68
N TRP A 1121 11.42 -18.59 50.87
CA TRP A 1121 10.10 -18.71 51.49
C TRP A 1121 8.99 -18.24 50.54
N VAL A 1122 7.92 -19.03 50.42
CA VAL A 1122 6.71 -18.69 49.68
C VAL A 1122 5.51 -18.69 50.61
N PHE A 1123 4.53 -17.81 50.36
CA PHE A 1123 3.32 -17.74 51.14
C PHE A 1123 2.41 -18.94 50.82
N THR A 1124 1.93 -19.65 51.84
CA THR A 1124 1.24 -20.94 51.67
C THR A 1124 -0.06 -20.83 50.86
N ALA A 1125 -0.74 -19.69 50.90
CA ALA A 1125 -1.97 -19.47 50.13
C ALA A 1125 -1.73 -19.26 48.63
N ALA A 1126 -0.52 -18.81 48.24
CA ALA A 1126 -0.18 -18.54 46.84
C ALA A 1126 0.19 -19.81 46.04
N VAL A 1127 0.19 -20.99 46.67
CA VAL A 1127 0.72 -22.24 46.08
C VAL A 1127 -0.26 -23.41 46.18
N ILE A 1128 -0.51 -24.07 45.05
CA ILE A 1128 -1.29 -25.31 44.98
C ILE A 1128 -0.55 -26.40 45.74
N SER A 1129 -1.20 -26.89 46.79
CA SER A 1129 -0.57 -27.75 47.79
C SER A 1129 -1.62 -28.61 48.51
N ASN A 1130 -1.17 -29.66 49.20
CA ASN A 1130 -2.04 -30.54 49.98
C ASN A 1130 -1.84 -30.26 51.49
N PRO A 1131 -2.85 -29.73 52.21
CA PRO A 1131 -2.71 -29.38 53.63
C PRO A 1131 -2.30 -30.54 54.55
N ASP A 1132 -2.83 -31.74 54.31
CA ASP A 1132 -2.46 -32.95 55.07
C ASP A 1132 -1.02 -33.39 54.83
N ARG A 1133 -0.40 -32.98 53.71
CA ARG A 1133 1.05 -33.14 53.47
C ARG A 1133 1.85 -31.99 54.06
N ILE A 1134 1.44 -30.73 53.92
CA ILE A 1134 2.10 -29.58 54.56
C ILE A 1134 2.24 -29.76 56.07
N ALA A 1135 1.22 -30.30 56.74
CA ALA A 1135 1.26 -30.59 58.16
C ALA A 1135 2.44 -31.51 58.59
N GLN A 1136 2.99 -32.29 57.65
CA GLN A 1136 4.11 -33.23 57.85
C GLN A 1136 5.50 -32.60 57.60
N LEU A 1137 5.58 -31.40 57.02
CA LEU A 1137 6.82 -30.63 56.90
C LEU A 1137 7.39 -30.29 58.29
N PRO A 1138 8.73 -30.24 58.45
CA PRO A 1138 9.33 -29.76 59.69
C PRO A 1138 8.97 -28.29 59.91
N VAL A 1139 8.71 -27.95 61.17
CA VAL A 1139 8.60 -26.54 61.58
C VAL A 1139 10.02 -25.99 61.67
N VAL A 1140 10.27 -24.91 60.93
CA VAL A 1140 11.52 -24.16 60.89
C VAL A 1140 11.27 -22.79 61.53
N ASP A 1141 12.18 -22.35 62.38
CA ASP A 1141 12.15 -20.99 62.93
C ASP A 1141 12.72 -20.03 61.87
N PRO A 1142 11.98 -19.03 61.37
CA PRO A 1142 12.43 -18.15 60.30
C PRO A 1142 13.53 -17.16 60.73
N ALA A 1143 14.22 -17.42 61.85
CA ALA A 1143 15.32 -16.64 62.40
C ALA A 1143 16.63 -17.44 62.65
N GLU A 1144 16.71 -18.72 62.25
CA GLU A 1144 17.95 -19.55 62.23
C GLU A 1144 18.41 -19.91 60.80
#